data_AF-A0A812LZA8-F1
#
_entry.id   AF-A0A812LZA8-F1
#
_cell.length_a   1.000
_cell.length_b   1.000
_cell.length_c   1.000
_cell.angle_alpha   90.00
_cell.angle_beta   90.00
_cell.angle_gamma   90.00
#
_symmetry.space_group_name_H-M   'P 1'
#
loop_
_entity.id
_entity.type
_entity.pdbx_description
1 polymer ?
#
loop_
_entity_poly.entity_id
_entity_poly.type
_entity_poly.pdbx_seq_one_letter_code
_entity_poly.pdbx_strand_id
1 'polypeptide(L)'
;MVWWYCWILASFFAICTAGASCQDVSTSEDEECQAAQFLQTATHMRSESQACGHLIPGSVGDPTTFFNNNCKYHTHGSDCNRPIQDIMAENPGMDGFCYFNGSAMYIFVREDYSEPNFEASAVSGILGLRTPDYKGLDSGPEVTYRFEGETIFSHMDLMHYIYDDLYAYSLGALQGQGLDVGLIKNSTAWIAVSESKCHELQAKYHFTREDMVFSDVLDMNMPLLAMSLCAGSQELPENLRVPYVTEKANYRNSTSCQSPSRREYARHHYMKCLLGYTHSADDLAYLATRACLMEGNKIGHFGECPYQPLLLRAASPGDFSEQTAGFGCDMYASLISVFVALDLIGQFVRWVKFIIAFAYASAAASESRESCNARNLGITKIIAFGDSYSDVGNIWKASNYTQPASPPFWMGRYSNGRNYLDFLGMMLGTAVSTENGFAWGGATTNNDFIPAHSTFIDGLVPAVKQQVDSYLDQSRQDDPATTLFIIMVGYNDFWWFVKRKEYSISALTSVARQVATNMFRSAATLYSQAGARRFLIANIVDMLLHPDAATKTAEQRAAYGILSKEFEAFFDAKLAKFATTYADADVTKFDVNSLFVEITTSPSCFGYDNVVAACANGTRLCENPYGALWIDEWHFSTQTHKRVADLALAALSS
;
A
#
# COMPACT_ATOMS: atom_id res chain seq x y z
N MET A 1 -46.57 -17.83 21.60
CA MET A 1 -45.20 -17.45 21.20
C MET A 1 -45.16 -16.89 19.78
N VAL A 2 -46.07 -15.95 19.45
CA VAL A 2 -46.12 -15.22 18.16
C VAL A 2 -46.42 -13.73 18.40
N TRP A 3 -46.27 -13.26 19.66
CA TRP A 3 -46.63 -11.89 20.09
C TRP A 3 -45.51 -11.17 20.86
N TRP A 4 -44.26 -11.61 20.71
CA TRP A 4 -43.09 -10.94 21.31
C TRP A 4 -42.02 -10.54 20.28
N TYR A 5 -42.15 -10.97 19.02
CA TYR A 5 -41.24 -10.59 17.93
C TYR A 5 -41.72 -9.38 17.11
N CYS A 6 -42.96 -8.89 17.34
CA CYS A 6 -43.53 -7.75 16.59
C CYS A 6 -43.42 -6.38 17.31
N TRP A 7 -42.64 -6.26 18.40
CA TRP A 7 -42.50 -4.99 19.15
C TRP A 7 -41.08 -4.40 19.16
N ILE A 8 -40.08 -5.12 18.65
CA ILE A 8 -38.69 -4.65 18.59
C ILE A 8 -38.32 -4.06 17.22
N LEU A 9 -39.14 -4.29 16.20
CA LEU A 9 -38.91 -3.79 14.84
C LEU A 9 -39.60 -2.44 14.51
N ALA A 10 -40.24 -1.79 15.50
CA ALA A 10 -41.04 -0.58 15.25
C ALA A 10 -40.65 0.66 16.07
N SER A 11 -39.54 0.66 16.80
CA SER A 11 -39.12 1.83 17.56
C SER A 11 -37.61 2.07 17.42
N PHE A 12 -37.27 3.25 16.92
CA PHE A 12 -35.95 3.86 16.80
C PHE A 12 -35.20 3.71 15.47
N PHE A 13 -35.97 3.77 14.39
CA PHE A 13 -35.72 4.78 13.34
C PHE A 13 -36.08 6.16 13.91
N ALA A 14 -35.10 6.88 14.50
CA ALA A 14 -35.11 8.34 14.73
C ALA A 14 -33.88 8.72 15.57
N ILE A 15 -32.82 9.18 14.91
CA ILE A 15 -32.03 10.39 15.18
C ILE A 15 -31.03 10.45 14.02
N CYS A 16 -31.44 11.12 12.95
CA CYS A 16 -30.53 11.64 11.95
C CYS A 16 -29.95 12.98 12.45
N THR A 17 -28.88 13.39 11.77
CA THR A 17 -28.37 14.77 11.61
C THR A 17 -27.54 15.37 12.75
N ALA A 18 -26.22 15.41 12.55
CA ALA A 18 -25.39 16.59 12.78
C ALA A 18 -24.10 16.46 11.96
N GLY A 19 -23.99 17.24 10.88
CA GLY A 19 -22.78 17.35 10.07
C GLY A 19 -21.78 18.37 10.65
N ALA A 20 -20.52 18.22 10.29
CA ALA A 20 -19.53 19.30 10.35
C ALA A 20 -18.51 19.11 9.21
N SER A 21 -18.53 20.07 8.28
CA SER A 21 -17.60 20.24 7.17
C SER A 21 -16.31 20.92 7.64
N CYS A 22 -15.16 20.57 7.08
CA CYS A 22 -13.96 21.40 7.13
C CYS A 22 -13.52 21.76 5.70
N GLN A 23 -13.59 23.05 5.41
CA GLN A 23 -12.97 23.71 4.25
C GLN A 23 -11.59 24.26 4.63
N ASP A 24 -10.74 24.36 3.61
CA ASP A 24 -9.60 25.28 3.43
C ASP A 24 -8.42 25.21 4.39
N VAL A 25 -7.30 24.62 3.92
CA VAL A 25 -5.96 25.22 4.06
C VAL A 25 -5.11 24.90 2.82
N SER A 26 -4.88 25.91 1.97
CA SER A 26 -3.87 25.88 0.90
C SER A 26 -2.50 26.27 1.46
N THR A 27 -1.42 25.55 1.11
CA THR A 27 -0.19 26.07 0.45
C THR A 27 1.01 25.10 0.53
N SER A 28 1.67 24.91 -0.62
CA SER A 28 3.11 24.61 -0.84
C SER A 28 3.70 23.19 -0.73
N GLU A 29 2.92 22.12 -0.64
CA GLU A 29 3.41 20.72 -0.60
C GLU A 29 3.37 19.95 -1.94
N ASP A 30 3.29 20.66 -3.08
CA ASP A 30 2.93 20.06 -4.38
C ASP A 30 4.04 19.28 -5.13
N GLU A 31 5.25 19.16 -4.59
CA GLU A 31 6.36 18.47 -5.29
C GLU A 31 6.60 17.02 -4.83
N GLU A 32 6.10 16.61 -3.66
CA GLU A 32 6.37 15.26 -3.09
C GLU A 32 5.36 14.17 -3.50
N CYS A 33 4.19 14.53 -4.01
CA CYS A 33 3.17 13.53 -4.31
C CYS A 33 3.43 12.75 -5.61
N GLN A 34 4.24 13.24 -6.55
CA GLN A 34 4.45 12.52 -7.81
C GLN A 34 5.31 11.26 -7.65
N ALA A 35 6.11 11.14 -6.59
CA ALA A 35 6.92 9.95 -6.32
C ALA A 35 6.18 8.92 -5.42
N ALA A 36 5.26 9.36 -4.57
CA ALA A 36 4.59 8.52 -3.57
C ALA A 36 3.47 7.62 -4.15
N GLN A 37 3.10 7.83 -5.41
CA GLN A 37 1.88 7.26 -6.00
C GLN A 37 2.15 6.07 -6.93
N PHE A 38 3.41 5.81 -7.26
CA PHE A 38 3.84 4.67 -8.09
C PHE A 38 4.21 3.40 -7.28
N LEU A 39 4.19 3.48 -5.94
CA LEU A 39 4.51 2.38 -5.02
C LEU A 39 3.30 1.51 -4.64
N GLN A 40 2.08 1.86 -5.09
CA GLN A 40 0.85 1.18 -4.66
C GLN A 40 0.52 -0.12 -5.44
N THR A 41 1.28 -0.46 -6.48
CA THR A 41 1.09 -1.71 -7.24
C THR A 41 1.87 -2.91 -6.72
N ALA A 42 2.64 -2.75 -5.63
CA ALA A 42 3.41 -3.85 -5.01
C ALA A 42 2.55 -4.81 -4.16
N THR A 43 1.24 -4.58 -4.02
CA THR A 43 0.32 -5.35 -3.16
C THR A 43 -0.20 -6.66 -3.75
N HIS A 44 0.14 -7.04 -4.99
CA HIS A 44 -0.45 -8.21 -5.67
C HIS A 44 0.55 -9.28 -6.14
N MET A 45 1.77 -9.32 -5.60
CA MET A 45 2.71 -10.42 -5.84
C MET A 45 2.70 -11.45 -4.70
N ARG A 46 1.51 -12.00 -4.38
CA ARG A 46 1.41 -13.20 -3.53
C ARG A 46 0.48 -14.24 -4.16
N SER A 47 0.86 -14.73 -5.33
CA SER A 47 0.61 -16.13 -5.64
C SER A 47 1.81 -16.72 -6.40
N GLU A 48 2.37 -17.78 -5.83
CA GLU A 48 3.38 -18.61 -6.48
C GLU A 48 2.77 -19.25 -7.73
N SER A 49 3.01 -18.65 -8.89
CA SER A 49 3.07 -19.41 -10.14
C SER A 49 4.54 -19.59 -10.48
N GLN A 50 5.10 -20.77 -10.20
CA GLN A 50 6.45 -21.18 -10.66
C GLN A 50 6.62 -21.09 -12.20
N ALA A 51 5.55 -20.81 -12.95
CA ALA A 51 5.55 -20.74 -14.40
C ALA A 51 5.77 -19.32 -14.96
N CYS A 52 5.71 -18.28 -14.14
CA CYS A 52 5.94 -16.90 -14.59
C CYS A 52 7.40 -16.50 -14.42
N GLY A 53 7.99 -15.90 -15.44
CA GLY A 53 9.30 -15.29 -15.36
C GLY A 53 9.36 -14.37 -14.14
N HIS A 54 10.31 -14.64 -13.26
CA HIS A 54 10.45 -13.91 -12.01
C HIS A 54 11.52 -12.83 -12.16
N LEU A 55 11.40 -11.74 -11.40
CA LEU A 55 12.59 -10.97 -11.06
C LEU A 55 13.52 -11.85 -10.25
N ILE A 56 14.83 -11.72 -10.47
CA ILE A 56 15.84 -12.39 -9.66
C ILE A 56 15.62 -11.92 -8.21
N PRO A 57 15.34 -12.83 -7.25
CA PRO A 57 15.11 -12.45 -5.86
C PRO A 57 16.26 -11.59 -5.34
N GLY A 58 15.95 -10.40 -4.81
CA GLY A 58 16.93 -9.44 -4.28
C GLY A 58 17.53 -8.47 -5.30
N SER A 59 17.05 -8.48 -6.54
CA SER A 59 17.49 -7.57 -7.59
C SER A 59 16.40 -6.53 -7.89
N VAL A 60 16.35 -5.44 -7.11
CA VAL A 60 15.48 -4.31 -7.48
C VAL A 60 16.23 -3.44 -8.48
N GLY A 61 15.50 -3.02 -9.52
CA GLY A 61 15.91 -1.97 -10.45
C GLY A 61 16.65 -0.83 -9.76
N ASP A 62 17.58 -0.19 -10.48
CA ASP A 62 18.08 1.10 -10.05
C ASP A 62 16.86 2.03 -9.83
N PRO A 63 16.67 2.61 -8.62
CA PRO A 63 15.49 3.43 -8.35
C PRO A 63 15.46 4.72 -9.17
N THR A 64 16.58 5.13 -9.76
CA THR A 64 16.63 6.21 -10.77
C THR A 64 16.14 5.75 -12.14
N THR A 65 16.00 4.43 -12.33
CA THR A 65 15.46 3.76 -13.51
C THR A 65 14.14 3.06 -13.20
N PHE A 66 13.38 3.46 -12.19
CA PHE A 66 12.08 2.82 -11.89
C PHE A 66 11.10 2.84 -13.09
N PHE A 67 11.41 3.68 -14.08
CA PHE A 67 10.74 3.77 -15.36
C PHE A 67 11.62 3.41 -16.58
N ASN A 68 12.90 3.05 -16.37
CA ASN A 68 13.84 2.54 -17.37
C ASN A 68 14.12 1.06 -17.09
N ASN A 69 13.70 0.20 -18.02
CA ASN A 69 14.04 -1.21 -18.18
C ASN A 69 14.70 -1.95 -16.98
N ASN A 70 13.90 -2.68 -16.18
CA ASN A 70 14.41 -3.58 -15.13
C ASN A 70 14.97 -4.90 -15.65
N CYS A 71 15.15 -5.08 -16.96
CA CYS A 71 15.47 -6.38 -17.52
C CYS A 71 16.79 -6.98 -17.06
N LYS A 72 17.76 -6.17 -16.65
CA LYS A 72 18.98 -6.68 -16.00
C LYS A 72 18.69 -7.60 -14.81
N TYR A 73 17.54 -7.39 -14.17
CA TYR A 73 17.13 -8.04 -12.94
C TYR A 73 16.03 -9.09 -13.16
N HIS A 74 15.64 -9.35 -14.41
CA HIS A 74 14.67 -10.37 -14.77
C HIS A 74 15.38 -11.73 -14.98
N THR A 75 14.75 -12.84 -14.59
CA THR A 75 15.27 -14.21 -14.83
C THR A 75 15.50 -14.50 -16.33
N HIS A 76 14.74 -13.81 -17.19
CA HIS A 76 14.88 -13.76 -18.65
C HIS A 76 15.52 -12.45 -19.16
N GLY A 77 16.43 -11.85 -18.40
CA GLY A 77 16.94 -10.50 -18.67
C GLY A 77 17.64 -10.31 -20.02
N SER A 78 18.28 -11.37 -20.54
CA SER A 78 18.84 -11.37 -21.88
C SER A 78 17.77 -11.26 -22.97
N ASP A 79 16.58 -11.81 -22.72
CA ASP A 79 15.49 -11.86 -23.70
C ASP A 79 14.78 -10.52 -23.86
N CYS A 80 14.93 -9.62 -22.90
CA CYS A 80 14.44 -8.26 -23.04
C CYS A 80 15.13 -7.43 -24.13
N ASN A 81 16.37 -7.79 -24.49
CA ASN A 81 17.13 -7.09 -25.52
C ASN A 81 16.91 -7.73 -26.90
N ARG A 82 15.89 -8.58 -27.03
CA ARG A 82 15.52 -9.28 -28.26
C ARG A 82 14.11 -8.85 -28.69
N PRO A 83 13.78 -8.98 -29.99
CA PRO A 83 12.43 -8.78 -30.47
C PRO A 83 11.44 -9.71 -29.76
N ILE A 84 10.36 -9.13 -29.21
CA ILE A 84 9.38 -9.88 -28.43
C ILE A 84 8.70 -10.98 -29.24
N GLN A 85 8.52 -10.77 -30.54
CA GLN A 85 7.95 -11.77 -31.45
C GLN A 85 8.77 -13.05 -31.48
N ASP A 86 10.09 -12.94 -31.34
CA ASP A 86 11.01 -14.07 -31.39
C ASP A 86 10.91 -14.85 -30.09
N ILE A 87 10.86 -14.12 -28.95
CA ILE A 87 10.69 -14.72 -27.62
C ILE A 87 9.36 -15.46 -27.53
N MET A 88 8.26 -14.86 -27.99
CA MET A 88 6.94 -15.48 -27.94
C MET A 88 6.82 -16.67 -28.92
N ALA A 89 7.51 -16.62 -30.06
CA ALA A 89 7.59 -17.75 -30.99
C ALA A 89 8.39 -18.93 -30.41
N GLU A 90 9.44 -18.66 -29.63
CA GLU A 90 10.26 -19.66 -28.94
C GLU A 90 9.56 -20.27 -27.72
N ASN A 91 8.60 -19.55 -27.13
CA ASN A 91 7.85 -19.96 -25.93
C ASN A 91 6.35 -20.08 -26.22
N PRO A 92 5.91 -20.99 -27.12
CA PRO A 92 4.50 -21.09 -27.49
C PRO A 92 3.64 -21.53 -26.30
N GLY A 93 2.54 -20.82 -26.06
CA GLY A 93 1.61 -21.11 -24.96
C GLY A 93 2.01 -20.50 -23.62
N MET A 94 3.13 -19.79 -23.56
CA MET A 94 3.52 -19.00 -22.40
C MET A 94 2.88 -17.61 -22.48
N ASP A 95 2.29 -17.17 -21.37
CA ASP A 95 1.75 -15.82 -21.28
C ASP A 95 2.92 -14.80 -21.21
N GLY A 96 2.95 -13.83 -22.12
CA GLY A 96 4.09 -12.91 -22.24
C GLY A 96 4.22 -11.96 -21.06
N PHE A 97 3.10 -11.53 -20.45
CA PHE A 97 3.12 -10.76 -19.21
C PHE A 97 3.67 -11.60 -18.06
N CYS A 98 3.26 -12.86 -17.95
CA CYS A 98 3.83 -13.84 -17.02
C CYS A 98 5.33 -14.04 -17.29
N TYR A 99 5.77 -14.09 -18.56
CA TYR A 99 7.17 -14.29 -18.92
C TYR A 99 8.08 -13.11 -18.61
N PHE A 100 7.57 -11.87 -18.69
CA PHE A 100 8.31 -10.64 -18.40
C PHE A 100 7.80 -9.93 -17.14
N ASN A 101 7.11 -10.65 -16.25
CA ASN A 101 6.38 -10.07 -15.13
C ASN A 101 7.30 -9.21 -14.25
N GLY A 102 6.83 -8.02 -13.88
CA GLY A 102 7.61 -7.09 -13.05
C GLY A 102 8.75 -6.37 -13.78
N SER A 103 8.91 -6.54 -15.10
CA SER A 103 9.88 -5.77 -15.89
C SER A 103 9.45 -4.31 -16.10
N ALA A 104 8.17 -3.99 -15.90
CA ALA A 104 7.63 -2.62 -15.85
C ALA A 104 6.28 -2.56 -15.11
N MET A 105 5.92 -1.39 -14.56
CA MET A 105 4.71 -1.17 -13.73
C MET A 105 3.36 -1.20 -14.48
N TYR A 106 3.34 -1.46 -15.78
CA TYR A 106 2.10 -1.73 -16.51
C TYR A 106 2.07 -3.17 -17.03
N ILE A 107 3.08 -3.97 -16.69
CA ILE A 107 3.23 -5.38 -17.03
C ILE A 107 3.04 -6.17 -15.74
N PHE A 108 1.77 -6.24 -15.30
CA PHE A 108 1.36 -6.94 -14.10
C PHE A 108 0.44 -8.10 -14.40
N VAL A 109 0.77 -9.23 -13.79
CA VAL A 109 0.02 -10.49 -13.81
C VAL A 109 -1.17 -10.42 -12.83
N ARG A 110 -2.36 -10.86 -13.27
CA ARG A 110 -3.52 -11.08 -12.39
C ARG A 110 -3.38 -12.41 -11.64
N GLU A 111 -3.89 -12.46 -10.40
CA GLU A 111 -3.89 -13.71 -9.59
C GLU A 111 -4.86 -14.79 -10.11
N ASP A 112 -5.88 -14.42 -10.90
CA ASP A 112 -6.80 -15.38 -11.54
C ASP A 112 -6.98 -15.10 -13.04
N TYR A 113 -6.47 -16.03 -13.85
CA TYR A 113 -6.46 -15.96 -15.32
C TYR A 113 -7.65 -16.67 -15.98
N SER A 114 -8.42 -17.43 -15.21
CA SER A 114 -9.39 -18.36 -15.78
C SER A 114 -10.64 -17.64 -16.30
N GLU A 115 -11.06 -16.54 -15.66
CA GLU A 115 -12.18 -15.69 -16.09
C GLU A 115 -11.90 -14.19 -15.78
N PRO A 116 -11.30 -13.43 -16.72
CA PRO A 116 -10.91 -12.05 -16.43
C PRO A 116 -12.12 -11.11 -16.31
N ASN A 117 -12.20 -10.37 -15.20
CA ASN A 117 -13.19 -9.30 -15.00
C ASN A 117 -12.56 -7.94 -15.30
N PHE A 118 -12.63 -7.52 -16.56
CA PHE A 118 -12.02 -6.27 -17.04
C PHE A 118 -12.59 -5.01 -16.39
N GLU A 119 -13.90 -4.98 -16.12
CA GLU A 119 -14.52 -3.85 -15.43
C GLU A 119 -13.97 -3.70 -14.01
N ALA A 120 -13.93 -4.79 -13.25
CA ALA A 120 -13.37 -4.77 -11.89
C ALA A 120 -11.88 -4.43 -11.89
N SER A 121 -11.11 -4.97 -12.83
CA SER A 121 -9.69 -4.64 -12.99
C SER A 121 -9.47 -3.17 -13.33
N ALA A 122 -10.27 -2.59 -14.24
CA ALA A 122 -10.21 -1.17 -14.57
C ALA A 122 -10.58 -0.29 -13.37
N VAL A 123 -11.65 -0.61 -12.65
CA VAL A 123 -12.06 0.12 -11.42
C VAL A 123 -10.96 0.07 -10.36
N SER A 124 -10.38 -1.12 -10.14
CA SER A 124 -9.29 -1.30 -9.17
C SER A 124 -8.04 -0.51 -9.58
N GLY A 125 -7.66 -0.54 -10.86
CA GLY A 125 -6.53 0.25 -11.37
C GLY A 125 -6.75 1.75 -11.23
N ILE A 126 -7.94 2.24 -11.57
CA ILE A 126 -8.32 3.66 -11.42
C ILE A 126 -8.27 4.10 -9.96
N LEU A 127 -8.85 3.34 -9.04
CA LEU A 127 -8.88 3.69 -7.62
C LEU A 127 -7.50 3.55 -6.97
N GLY A 128 -6.70 2.56 -7.37
CA GLY A 128 -5.33 2.39 -6.88
C GLY A 128 -4.35 3.45 -7.39
N LEU A 129 -4.62 4.05 -8.55
CA LEU A 129 -3.88 5.19 -9.08
C LEU A 129 -4.48 6.54 -8.65
N ARG A 130 -5.61 6.53 -7.93
CA ARG A 130 -6.18 7.73 -7.32
C ARG A 130 -5.43 8.04 -6.03
N THR A 131 -5.30 9.33 -5.81
CA THR A 131 -4.14 9.92 -5.19
C THR A 131 -4.63 11.13 -4.40
N PRO A 132 -4.02 11.52 -3.27
CA PRO A 132 -4.51 12.65 -2.48
C PRO A 132 -4.64 13.95 -3.29
N ASP A 133 -3.84 14.09 -4.35
CA ASP A 133 -3.85 15.24 -5.27
C ASP A 133 -4.95 15.17 -6.32
N TYR A 134 -5.79 14.13 -6.29
CA TYR A 134 -6.95 14.07 -7.17
C TYR A 134 -7.86 15.25 -6.88
N LYS A 135 -7.91 16.19 -7.83
CA LYS A 135 -8.56 17.47 -7.63
C LYS A 135 -10.08 17.32 -7.58
N GLY A 136 -10.62 16.20 -8.05
CA GLY A 136 -12.04 15.97 -8.28
C GLY A 136 -12.37 15.88 -9.77
N LEU A 137 -13.65 15.92 -10.13
CA LEU A 137 -14.08 15.89 -11.54
C LEU A 137 -14.12 17.31 -12.09
N ASP A 138 -13.49 17.54 -13.26
CA ASP A 138 -13.46 18.86 -13.94
C ASP A 138 -12.86 19.99 -13.08
N SER A 139 -12.18 19.66 -11.99
CA SER A 139 -11.70 20.63 -11.00
C SER A 139 -10.20 20.86 -11.10
N GLY A 140 -9.49 20.01 -11.84
CA GLY A 140 -8.14 20.27 -12.28
C GLY A 140 -8.06 21.41 -13.30
N PRO A 141 -6.87 22.03 -13.44
CA PRO A 141 -6.66 23.04 -14.48
C PRO A 141 -6.89 22.41 -15.86
N GLU A 142 -7.54 23.15 -16.75
CA GLU A 142 -7.69 22.72 -18.14
C GLU A 142 -6.32 22.75 -18.84
N VAL A 143 -5.98 21.63 -19.48
CA VAL A 143 -4.80 21.46 -20.31
C VAL A 143 -5.24 21.42 -21.77
N THR A 144 -4.53 22.18 -22.60
CA THR A 144 -4.68 22.13 -24.05
C THR A 144 -3.50 21.39 -24.66
N TYR A 145 -3.75 20.19 -25.18
CA TYR A 145 -2.75 19.46 -25.94
C TYR A 145 -2.67 19.99 -27.37
N ARG A 146 -1.43 20.15 -27.87
CA ARG A 146 -1.12 20.28 -29.29
C ARG A 146 -0.52 18.98 -29.78
N PHE A 147 -1.33 18.17 -30.46
CA PHE A 147 -0.98 16.81 -30.83
C PHE A 147 -1.29 16.56 -32.31
N GLU A 148 -0.25 16.34 -33.11
CA GLU A 148 -0.35 16.07 -34.56
C GLU A 148 -1.26 17.04 -35.35
N GLY A 149 -1.28 18.32 -34.96
CA GLY A 149 -2.09 19.36 -35.60
C GLY A 149 -3.51 19.48 -35.04
N GLU A 150 -3.89 18.61 -34.11
CA GLU A 150 -5.15 18.67 -33.37
C GLU A 150 -4.96 19.44 -32.07
N THR A 151 -6.03 20.11 -31.66
CA THR A 151 -6.14 20.73 -30.34
C THR A 151 -7.13 19.91 -29.53
N ILE A 152 -6.70 19.45 -28.37
CA ILE A 152 -7.45 18.57 -27.47
C ILE A 152 -7.47 19.23 -26.10
N PHE A 153 -8.61 19.18 -25.43
CA PHE A 153 -8.80 19.77 -24.11
C PHE A 153 -9.04 18.68 -23.08
N SER A 154 -8.50 18.81 -21.88
CA SER A 154 -8.84 17.92 -20.77
C SER A 154 -8.58 18.60 -19.43
N HIS A 155 -9.32 18.21 -18.40
CA HIS A 155 -9.04 18.67 -17.04
C HIS A 155 -7.96 17.79 -16.41
N MET A 156 -6.90 18.44 -15.92
CA MET A 156 -5.82 17.73 -15.24
C MET A 156 -6.18 17.47 -13.77
N ASP A 157 -7.17 16.59 -13.59
CA ASP A 157 -7.67 16.18 -12.30
C ASP A 157 -6.63 15.37 -11.51
N LEU A 158 -5.70 14.72 -12.22
CA LEU A 158 -4.48 14.07 -11.71
C LEU A 158 -3.32 14.28 -12.69
N MET A 159 -2.11 14.46 -12.17
CA MET A 159 -0.92 14.72 -13.01
C MET A 159 -0.64 13.62 -14.04
N HIS A 160 -0.85 12.34 -13.71
CA HIS A 160 -0.60 11.25 -14.65
C HIS A 160 -1.62 11.19 -15.79
N TYR A 161 -2.79 11.84 -15.66
CA TYR A 161 -3.78 11.92 -16.72
C TYR A 161 -3.23 12.61 -17.97
N ILE A 162 -2.20 13.45 -17.82
CA ILE A 162 -1.57 14.09 -18.96
C ILE A 162 -1.03 13.12 -20.00
N TYR A 163 -0.54 11.98 -19.54
CA TYR A 163 -0.09 10.90 -20.40
C TYR A 163 -1.27 10.03 -20.83
N ASP A 164 -2.10 9.61 -19.88
CA ASP A 164 -3.18 8.65 -20.15
C ASP A 164 -4.26 9.18 -21.09
N ASP A 165 -4.64 10.46 -20.97
CA ASP A 165 -5.64 11.10 -21.82
C ASP A 165 -5.17 11.12 -23.28
N LEU A 166 -3.94 11.61 -23.48
CA LEU A 166 -3.38 11.72 -24.82
C LEU A 166 -3.09 10.34 -25.42
N TYR A 167 -2.66 9.39 -24.59
CA TYR A 167 -2.47 7.99 -24.95
C TYR A 167 -3.78 7.33 -25.39
N ALA A 168 -4.85 7.45 -24.58
CA ALA A 168 -6.17 6.91 -24.91
C ALA A 168 -6.73 7.54 -26.19
N TYR A 169 -6.66 8.86 -26.30
CA TYR A 169 -7.11 9.61 -27.48
C TYR A 169 -6.34 9.18 -28.74
N SER A 170 -5.03 8.99 -28.62
CA SER A 170 -4.15 8.56 -29.70
C SER A 170 -4.54 7.19 -30.27
N LEU A 171 -4.91 6.25 -29.39
CA LEU A 171 -5.31 4.89 -29.75
C LEU A 171 -6.76 4.76 -30.26
N GLY A 172 -7.59 5.79 -30.05
CA GLY A 172 -9.04 5.65 -30.22
C GLY A 172 -9.67 4.79 -29.12
N ALA A 173 -9.11 4.84 -27.90
CA ALA A 173 -9.51 3.99 -26.77
C ALA A 173 -10.42 4.70 -25.76
N LEU A 174 -10.76 5.98 -25.99
CA LEU A 174 -11.76 6.68 -25.21
C LEU A 174 -13.17 6.22 -25.60
N GLN A 175 -14.12 6.29 -24.66
CA GLN A 175 -15.53 6.14 -25.03
C GLN A 175 -15.91 7.19 -26.08
N GLY A 176 -16.75 6.83 -27.05
CA GLY A 176 -17.13 7.73 -28.14
C GLY A 176 -16.16 7.73 -29.33
N GLN A 177 -15.00 7.07 -29.26
CA GLN A 177 -14.07 6.90 -30.39
C GLN A 177 -14.30 5.59 -31.18
N GLY A 178 -15.51 5.01 -31.09
CA GLY A 178 -15.88 3.76 -31.79
C GLY A 178 -15.65 2.48 -30.98
N LEU A 179 -15.26 2.60 -29.72
CA LEU A 179 -15.13 1.50 -28.78
C LEU A 179 -16.48 1.20 -28.09
N ASP A 180 -17.01 -0.02 -28.23
CA ASP A 180 -18.23 -0.45 -27.52
C ASP A 180 -17.89 -0.91 -26.09
N VAL A 181 -17.89 0.06 -25.17
CA VAL A 181 -17.55 -0.17 -23.76
C VAL A 181 -18.56 -1.08 -23.05
N GLY A 182 -19.76 -1.29 -23.61
CA GLY A 182 -20.72 -2.26 -23.07
C GLY A 182 -20.19 -3.70 -23.07
N LEU A 183 -19.21 -3.99 -23.93
CA LEU A 183 -18.58 -5.31 -24.03
C LEU A 183 -17.60 -5.60 -22.90
N ILE A 184 -17.18 -4.62 -22.09
CA ILE A 184 -16.18 -4.78 -21.02
C ILE A 184 -16.56 -5.83 -19.98
N LYS A 185 -17.86 -6.07 -19.79
CA LYS A 185 -18.41 -7.08 -18.85
C LYS A 185 -18.36 -8.50 -19.42
N ASN A 186 -18.17 -8.64 -20.73
CA ASN A 186 -18.02 -9.92 -21.41
C ASN A 186 -16.55 -10.12 -21.77
N SER A 187 -15.86 -10.93 -20.96
CA SER A 187 -14.43 -11.16 -21.09
C SER A 187 -14.00 -11.58 -22.49
N THR A 188 -14.73 -12.52 -23.11
CA THR A 188 -14.42 -13.01 -24.46
C THR A 188 -14.61 -11.92 -25.51
N ALA A 189 -15.69 -11.15 -25.43
CA ALA A 189 -15.95 -10.07 -26.36
C ALA A 189 -14.93 -8.94 -26.22
N TRP A 190 -14.56 -8.59 -24.99
CA TRP A 190 -13.57 -7.54 -24.73
C TRP A 190 -12.16 -7.94 -25.20
N ILE A 191 -11.77 -9.21 -25.04
CA ILE A 191 -10.52 -9.74 -25.61
C ILE A 191 -10.53 -9.63 -27.14
N ALA A 192 -11.65 -9.95 -27.80
CA ALA A 192 -11.77 -9.82 -29.26
C ALA A 192 -11.67 -8.36 -29.74
N VAL A 193 -12.19 -7.40 -28.95
CA VAL A 193 -12.01 -5.97 -29.20
C VAL A 193 -10.52 -5.60 -29.15
N SER A 194 -9.80 -6.11 -28.14
CA SER A 194 -8.35 -5.88 -28.03
C SER A 194 -7.57 -6.51 -29.18
N GLU A 195 -7.84 -7.77 -29.53
CA GLU A 195 -7.22 -8.45 -30.67
C GLU A 195 -7.41 -7.66 -31.98
N SER A 196 -8.63 -7.20 -32.24
CA SER A 196 -8.94 -6.35 -33.40
C SER A 196 -8.11 -5.05 -33.40
N LYS A 197 -8.03 -4.37 -32.25
CA LYS A 197 -7.20 -3.17 -32.09
C LYS A 197 -5.72 -3.47 -32.34
N CYS A 198 -5.21 -4.58 -31.83
CA CYS A 198 -3.84 -5.01 -32.06
C CYS A 198 -3.53 -5.25 -33.55
N HIS A 199 -4.45 -5.88 -34.28
CA HIS A 199 -4.34 -6.06 -35.73
C HIS A 199 -4.39 -4.72 -36.48
N GLU A 200 -5.27 -3.80 -36.08
CA GLU A 200 -5.35 -2.45 -36.65
C GLU A 200 -4.02 -1.70 -36.49
N LEU A 201 -3.44 -1.69 -35.28
CA LEU A 201 -2.18 -1.01 -35.01
C LEU A 201 -1.04 -1.59 -35.85
N GLN A 202 -0.95 -2.91 -35.94
CA GLN A 202 0.10 -3.55 -36.75
C GLN A 202 -0.08 -3.29 -38.24
N ALA A 203 -1.31 -3.34 -38.73
CA ALA A 203 -1.63 -3.06 -40.13
C ALA A 203 -1.32 -1.60 -40.49
N LYS A 204 -1.50 -0.67 -39.55
CA LYS A 204 -1.27 0.76 -39.75
C LYS A 204 0.19 1.17 -39.67
N TYR A 205 0.92 0.68 -38.68
CA TYR A 205 2.27 1.16 -38.37
C TYR A 205 3.39 0.21 -38.80
N HIS A 206 3.06 -1.01 -39.20
CA HIS A 206 4.00 -2.02 -39.70
C HIS A 206 5.21 -2.21 -38.78
N PHE A 207 4.97 -2.43 -37.47
CA PHE A 207 6.05 -2.58 -36.52
C PHE A 207 6.93 -3.78 -36.88
N THR A 208 8.23 -3.51 -37.03
CA THR A 208 9.26 -4.50 -37.32
C THR A 208 9.65 -5.27 -36.06
N ARG A 209 10.57 -6.24 -36.20
CA ARG A 209 11.15 -6.94 -35.05
C ARG A 209 11.99 -5.99 -34.21
N GLU A 210 12.77 -5.15 -34.88
CA GLU A 210 13.64 -4.14 -34.28
C GLU A 210 12.82 -3.06 -33.55
N ASP A 211 11.64 -2.72 -34.06
CA ASP A 211 10.73 -1.84 -33.33
C ASP A 211 10.24 -2.46 -32.02
N MET A 212 10.18 -3.78 -31.90
CA MET A 212 9.54 -4.48 -30.78
C MET A 212 10.55 -5.20 -29.88
N VAL A 213 11.71 -4.58 -29.68
CA VAL A 213 12.62 -4.97 -28.59
C VAL A 213 12.03 -4.47 -27.28
N PHE A 214 11.86 -5.38 -26.32
CA PHE A 214 11.12 -5.12 -25.10
C PHE A 214 11.74 -3.99 -24.26
N SER A 215 13.03 -4.09 -23.98
CA SER A 215 13.83 -3.05 -23.32
C SER A 215 13.68 -1.66 -23.95
N ASP A 216 13.78 -1.58 -25.28
CA ASP A 216 13.66 -0.30 -26.01
C ASP A 216 12.26 0.32 -25.90
N VAL A 217 11.21 -0.50 -25.77
CA VAL A 217 9.85 0.01 -25.53
C VAL A 217 9.71 0.47 -24.08
N LEU A 218 10.27 -0.26 -23.12
CA LEU A 218 10.27 0.15 -21.71
C LEU A 218 11.02 1.46 -21.50
N ASP A 219 12.18 1.62 -22.14
CA ASP A 219 13.01 2.82 -22.03
C ASP A 219 12.35 4.07 -22.64
N MET A 220 11.25 3.91 -23.38
CA MET A 220 10.48 5.04 -23.93
C MET A 220 9.39 5.55 -22.99
N ASN A 221 9.10 4.92 -21.85
CA ASN A 221 8.01 5.35 -20.96
C ASN A 221 8.21 6.77 -20.42
N MET A 222 9.41 7.09 -19.91
CA MET A 222 9.69 8.44 -19.41
C MET A 222 9.85 9.49 -20.49
N PRO A 223 10.56 9.20 -21.58
CA PRO A 223 10.50 10.07 -22.75
C PRO A 223 9.06 10.36 -23.18
N LEU A 224 8.19 9.35 -23.23
CA LEU A 224 6.79 9.56 -23.64
C LEU A 224 6.00 10.40 -22.63
N LEU A 225 6.19 10.21 -21.32
CA LEU A 225 5.58 11.09 -20.32
C LEU A 225 6.07 12.54 -20.47
N ALA A 226 7.37 12.75 -20.65
CA ALA A 226 7.95 14.07 -20.89
C ALA A 226 7.42 14.71 -22.18
N MET A 227 7.26 13.90 -23.23
CA MET A 227 6.63 14.33 -24.48
C MET A 227 5.14 14.68 -24.26
N SER A 228 4.38 13.91 -23.47
CA SER A 228 2.98 14.24 -23.13
C SER A 228 2.87 15.59 -22.40
N LEU A 229 3.76 15.83 -21.44
CA LEU A 229 3.89 17.13 -20.76
C LEU A 229 4.19 18.24 -21.77
N CYS A 230 5.09 17.99 -22.71
CA CYS A 230 5.37 18.91 -23.81
C CYS A 230 4.13 19.22 -24.66
N ALA A 231 3.37 18.19 -25.04
CA ALA A 231 2.15 18.34 -25.84
C ALA A 231 1.13 19.25 -25.13
N GLY A 232 1.02 19.13 -23.81
CA GLY A 232 0.19 19.99 -22.95
C GLY A 232 0.80 21.33 -22.57
N SER A 233 1.99 21.68 -23.08
CA SER A 233 2.77 22.86 -22.67
C SER A 233 3.01 22.95 -21.15
N GLN A 234 3.20 21.81 -20.50
CA GLN A 234 3.45 21.70 -19.06
C GLN A 234 4.96 21.59 -18.78
N GLU A 235 5.39 22.11 -17.64
CA GLU A 235 6.78 21.99 -17.21
C GLU A 235 7.11 20.55 -16.83
N LEU A 236 8.30 20.10 -17.25
CA LEU A 236 8.83 18.80 -16.85
C LEU A 236 9.27 18.88 -15.38
N PRO A 237 8.73 18.03 -14.48
CA PRO A 237 9.13 17.96 -13.08
C PRO A 237 10.64 17.74 -12.92
N GLU A 238 11.25 18.29 -11.86
CA GLU A 238 12.72 18.29 -11.69
C GLU A 238 13.30 16.87 -11.64
N ASN A 239 12.62 15.95 -10.98
CA ASN A 239 12.97 14.53 -10.92
C ASN A 239 12.97 13.83 -12.29
N LEU A 240 12.31 14.39 -13.30
CA LEU A 240 12.28 13.86 -14.66
C LEU A 240 13.28 14.52 -15.60
N ARG A 241 13.99 15.57 -15.15
CA ARG A 241 15.01 16.30 -15.94
C ARG A 241 16.35 15.58 -16.01
N VAL A 242 16.33 14.27 -16.22
CA VAL A 242 17.54 13.46 -16.42
C VAL A 242 18.00 13.53 -17.89
N PRO A 243 19.31 13.41 -18.19
CA PRO A 243 19.84 13.58 -19.55
C PRO A 243 19.16 12.69 -20.59
N TYR A 244 18.91 11.42 -20.26
CA TYR A 244 18.25 10.47 -21.15
C TYR A 244 16.83 10.90 -21.56
N VAL A 245 16.01 11.31 -20.59
CA VAL A 245 14.62 11.73 -20.82
C VAL A 245 14.58 13.05 -21.59
N THR A 246 15.41 14.01 -21.18
CA THR A 246 15.48 15.33 -21.83
C THR A 246 16.03 15.25 -23.25
N GLU A 247 17.01 14.39 -23.53
CA GLU A 247 17.52 14.16 -24.89
C GLU A 247 16.47 13.52 -25.78
N LYS A 248 15.81 12.44 -25.32
CA LYS A 248 14.79 11.72 -26.11
C LYS A 248 13.55 12.57 -26.36
N ALA A 249 13.11 13.35 -25.38
CA ALA A 249 12.00 14.29 -25.55
C ALA A 249 12.43 15.62 -26.20
N ASN A 250 13.71 15.78 -26.58
CA ASN A 250 14.30 17.02 -27.07
C ASN A 250 13.93 18.24 -26.20
N TYR A 251 13.85 18.04 -24.89
CA TYR A 251 13.30 19.00 -23.94
C TYR A 251 14.29 20.10 -23.60
N ARG A 252 13.88 21.36 -23.79
CA ARG A 252 14.59 22.56 -23.30
C ARG A 252 13.76 23.35 -22.29
N ASN A 253 12.45 23.41 -22.53
CA ASN A 253 11.42 23.96 -21.64
C ASN A 253 10.05 23.46 -22.11
N SER A 254 8.99 23.76 -21.37
CA SER A 254 7.59 23.36 -21.64
C SER A 254 7.07 23.69 -23.05
N THR A 255 7.67 24.64 -23.76
CA THR A 255 7.26 25.06 -25.12
C THR A 255 8.27 24.71 -26.23
N SER A 256 9.44 24.19 -25.85
CA SER A 256 10.53 23.84 -26.75
C SER A 256 10.98 22.41 -26.45
N CYS A 257 10.18 21.47 -26.92
CA CYS A 257 10.32 20.04 -26.71
C CYS A 257 9.58 19.27 -27.83
N GLN A 258 9.78 17.96 -27.90
CA GLN A 258 9.08 17.10 -28.85
C GLN A 258 7.75 16.62 -28.25
N SER A 259 6.66 16.77 -29.01
CA SER A 259 5.36 16.16 -28.72
C SER A 259 5.37 14.71 -29.20
N PRO A 260 4.67 13.77 -28.54
CA PRO A 260 4.67 12.37 -28.94
C PRO A 260 3.85 12.23 -30.23
N SER A 261 4.08 11.15 -30.96
CA SER A 261 3.34 10.78 -32.15
C SER A 261 2.35 9.66 -31.84
N ARG A 262 1.31 9.52 -32.68
CA ARG A 262 0.39 8.37 -32.58
C ARG A 262 1.12 7.04 -32.74
N ARG A 263 2.21 7.02 -33.52
CA ARG A 263 3.06 5.84 -33.70
C ARG A 263 3.75 5.41 -32.40
N GLU A 264 4.24 6.34 -31.59
CA GLU A 264 4.95 5.99 -30.35
C GLU A 264 4.00 5.42 -29.28
N TYR A 265 2.82 6.01 -29.14
CA TYR A 265 1.76 5.43 -28.29
C TYR A 265 1.27 4.08 -28.82
N ALA A 266 1.09 3.95 -30.14
CA ALA A 266 0.76 2.68 -30.75
C ALA A 266 1.84 1.61 -30.51
N ARG A 267 3.12 1.99 -30.55
CA ARG A 267 4.25 1.11 -30.21
C ARG A 267 4.17 0.64 -28.77
N HIS A 268 3.92 1.55 -27.84
CA HIS A 268 3.76 1.23 -26.41
C HIS A 268 2.59 0.26 -26.18
N HIS A 269 1.42 0.47 -26.81
CA HIS A 269 0.29 -0.44 -26.69
C HIS A 269 0.52 -1.78 -27.40
N TYR A 270 1.09 -1.75 -28.61
CA TYR A 270 1.29 -2.95 -29.42
C TYR A 270 2.29 -3.94 -28.78
N MET A 271 3.24 -3.44 -27.98
CA MET A 271 4.04 -4.32 -27.13
C MET A 271 3.17 -5.18 -26.20
N LYS A 272 2.12 -4.60 -25.59
CA LYS A 272 1.17 -5.33 -24.74
C LYS A 272 0.40 -6.38 -25.56
N CYS A 273 0.03 -6.06 -26.80
CA CYS A 273 -0.60 -7.01 -27.72
C CYS A 273 0.27 -8.25 -27.95
N LEU A 274 1.57 -8.06 -28.18
CA LEU A 274 2.51 -9.15 -28.44
C LEU A 274 2.76 -10.01 -27.20
N LEU A 275 2.55 -9.48 -26.01
CA LEU A 275 2.63 -10.21 -24.74
C LEU A 275 1.33 -10.96 -24.39
N GLY A 276 0.21 -10.64 -25.05
CA GLY A 276 -1.06 -11.36 -24.92
C GLY A 276 -2.28 -10.43 -24.94
N TYR A 277 -3.29 -10.79 -25.73
CA TYR A 277 -4.48 -9.95 -25.93
C TYR A 277 -5.30 -9.68 -24.67
N THR A 278 -5.30 -10.61 -23.71
CA THR A 278 -5.95 -10.41 -22.42
C THR A 278 -5.41 -9.18 -21.69
N HIS A 279 -4.12 -8.86 -21.84
CA HIS A 279 -3.50 -7.76 -21.10
C HIS A 279 -3.60 -6.44 -21.83
N SER A 280 -3.48 -6.44 -23.16
CA SER A 280 -3.87 -5.26 -23.95
C SER A 280 -5.36 -4.94 -23.77
N ALA A 281 -6.20 -5.94 -23.47
CA ALA A 281 -7.60 -5.73 -23.14
C ALA A 281 -7.79 -5.06 -21.76
N ASP A 282 -6.97 -5.37 -20.76
CA ASP A 282 -6.97 -4.63 -19.49
C ASP A 282 -6.57 -3.18 -19.67
N ASP A 283 -5.56 -2.91 -20.50
CA ASP A 283 -5.12 -1.55 -20.82
C ASP A 283 -6.26 -0.77 -21.50
N LEU A 284 -6.93 -1.36 -22.50
CA LEU A 284 -8.11 -0.75 -23.12
C LEU A 284 -9.26 -0.56 -22.12
N ALA A 285 -9.47 -1.51 -21.21
CA ALA A 285 -10.50 -1.42 -20.17
C ALA A 285 -10.25 -0.23 -19.25
N TYR A 286 -9.01 -0.05 -18.79
CA TYR A 286 -8.58 1.08 -17.97
C TYR A 286 -8.84 2.42 -18.68
N LEU A 287 -8.34 2.56 -19.91
CA LEU A 287 -8.46 3.82 -20.68
C LEU A 287 -9.93 4.17 -20.97
N ALA A 288 -10.72 3.17 -21.40
CA ALA A 288 -12.12 3.36 -21.74
C ALA A 288 -13.01 3.62 -20.51
N THR A 289 -12.69 3.02 -19.37
CA THR A 289 -13.48 3.20 -18.14
C THR A 289 -13.22 4.57 -17.50
N ARG A 290 -12.02 5.14 -17.69
CA ARG A 290 -11.61 6.41 -17.08
C ARG A 290 -12.18 7.63 -17.81
N ALA A 291 -12.18 7.60 -19.14
CA ALA A 291 -12.32 8.81 -19.94
C ALA A 291 -13.07 8.59 -21.27
N CYS A 292 -13.69 9.65 -21.77
CA CYS A 292 -14.47 9.68 -23.01
C CYS A 292 -14.13 10.91 -23.85
N LEU A 293 -14.32 10.78 -25.17
CA LEU A 293 -14.23 11.91 -26.08
C LEU A 293 -15.60 12.59 -26.21
N MET A 294 -15.65 13.85 -25.83
CA MET A 294 -16.81 14.73 -25.94
C MET A 294 -16.69 15.63 -27.17
N GLU A 295 -17.74 16.43 -27.43
CA GLU A 295 -17.74 17.41 -28.52
C GLU A 295 -16.58 18.42 -28.38
N GLY A 296 -16.05 18.90 -29.50
CA GLY A 296 -14.99 19.90 -29.51
C GLY A 296 -13.61 19.40 -29.11
N ASN A 297 -13.36 18.08 -29.20
CA ASN A 297 -12.11 17.44 -28.74
C ASN A 297 -11.84 17.63 -27.24
N LYS A 298 -12.89 17.73 -26.41
CA LYS A 298 -12.75 17.68 -24.95
C LYS A 298 -12.72 16.22 -24.50
N ILE A 299 -11.73 15.85 -23.70
CA ILE A 299 -11.68 14.58 -22.98
C ILE A 299 -12.33 14.82 -21.62
N GLY A 300 -13.47 14.16 -21.40
CA GLY A 300 -14.16 14.14 -20.12
C GLY A 300 -13.77 12.92 -19.30
N HIS A 301 -13.97 12.99 -18.00
CA HIS A 301 -13.63 11.94 -17.04
C HIS A 301 -14.86 11.48 -16.27
N PHE A 302 -14.97 10.16 -16.07
CA PHE A 302 -15.93 9.55 -15.16
C PHE A 302 -17.39 10.00 -15.33
N GLY A 303 -17.88 10.90 -14.46
CA GLY A 303 -19.26 11.38 -14.44
C GLY A 303 -19.65 12.17 -15.69
N GLU A 304 -18.68 12.70 -16.42
CA GLU A 304 -18.88 13.31 -17.73
C GLU A 304 -19.12 12.28 -18.84
N CYS A 305 -18.82 11.01 -18.58
CA CYS A 305 -18.83 9.95 -19.58
C CYS A 305 -20.11 9.12 -19.57
N PRO A 306 -20.61 8.69 -20.74
CA PRO A 306 -21.84 7.91 -20.83
C PRO A 306 -21.81 6.61 -20.02
N TYR A 307 -20.65 5.95 -20.00
CA TYR A 307 -20.43 4.74 -19.24
C TYR A 307 -19.50 5.01 -18.04
N GLN A 308 -19.97 4.67 -16.85
CA GLN A 308 -19.16 4.73 -15.63
C GLN A 308 -19.63 3.63 -14.66
N PRO A 309 -18.76 2.71 -14.23
CA PRO A 309 -19.09 1.70 -13.24
C PRO A 309 -19.60 2.30 -11.92
N LEU A 310 -20.54 1.61 -11.26
CA LEU A 310 -21.20 2.09 -10.05
C LEU A 310 -20.22 2.46 -8.91
N LEU A 311 -19.15 1.67 -8.74
CA LEU A 311 -18.13 1.92 -7.73
C LEU A 311 -17.38 3.24 -7.96
N LEU A 312 -17.17 3.64 -9.22
CA LEU A 312 -16.54 4.92 -9.56
C LEU A 312 -17.52 6.09 -9.42
N ARG A 313 -18.82 5.86 -9.61
CA ARG A 313 -19.88 6.87 -9.36
C ARG A 313 -19.92 7.25 -7.89
N ALA A 314 -19.95 6.24 -7.01
CA ALA A 314 -19.95 6.42 -5.56
C ALA A 314 -18.66 7.10 -5.02
N ALA A 315 -17.58 7.10 -5.80
CA ALA A 315 -16.29 7.70 -5.44
C ALA A 315 -16.07 9.10 -6.06
N SER A 316 -17.08 9.72 -6.69
CA SER A 316 -16.98 11.08 -7.24
C SER A 316 -17.29 12.15 -6.17
N PRO A 317 -16.55 13.29 -6.13
CA PRO A 317 -16.87 14.37 -5.21
C PRO A 317 -18.07 15.13 -5.76
N GLY A 318 -19.27 14.75 -5.32
CA GLY A 318 -20.52 15.37 -5.72
C GLY A 318 -21.77 14.59 -5.31
N ASP A 319 -21.67 13.27 -5.12
CA ASP A 319 -22.85 12.40 -4.91
C ASP A 319 -22.97 11.82 -3.48
N PHE A 320 -22.27 12.40 -2.50
CA PHE A 320 -22.46 12.05 -1.08
C PHE A 320 -23.77 12.60 -0.47
N SER A 321 -24.65 13.17 -1.29
CA SER A 321 -26.03 13.47 -0.91
C SER A 321 -26.99 12.94 -1.98
N GLU A 322 -27.83 11.97 -1.58
CA GLU A 322 -29.00 11.49 -2.32
C GLU A 322 -28.77 10.53 -3.50
N GLN A 323 -28.34 9.28 -3.23
CA GLN A 323 -28.98 8.07 -3.84
C GLN A 323 -28.44 6.75 -3.27
N THR A 324 -28.74 6.48 -2.00
CA THR A 324 -28.85 5.10 -1.50
C THR A 324 -30.22 4.91 -0.84
N ALA A 325 -31.26 5.10 -1.63
CA ALA A 325 -32.61 4.72 -1.29
C ALA A 325 -33.32 4.27 -2.57
N GLY A 326 -33.32 2.96 -2.83
CA GLY A 326 -34.24 2.34 -3.77
C GLY A 326 -33.62 1.82 -5.06
N PHE A 327 -32.96 0.66 -4.99
CA PHE A 327 -33.21 -0.44 -5.93
C PHE A 327 -33.13 -1.74 -5.15
N GLY A 328 -34.26 -2.07 -4.53
CA GLY A 328 -34.47 -3.36 -3.89
C GLY A 328 -34.80 -4.42 -4.94
N CYS A 329 -34.43 -5.66 -4.59
CA CYS A 329 -35.16 -6.89 -4.84
C CYS A 329 -36.09 -6.90 -6.05
N ASP A 330 -35.62 -7.46 -7.17
CA ASP A 330 -36.43 -8.29 -8.07
C ASP A 330 -35.49 -8.98 -9.07
N MET A 331 -35.14 -10.25 -8.84
CA MET A 331 -35.12 -11.31 -9.88
C MET A 331 -34.62 -12.68 -9.35
N TYR A 332 -35.25 -13.30 -8.35
CA TYR A 332 -35.06 -14.76 -8.12
C TYR A 332 -36.33 -15.39 -7.55
N ALA A 333 -37.30 -15.62 -8.43
CA ALA A 333 -38.40 -16.54 -8.19
C ALA A 333 -38.90 -17.08 -9.53
N SER A 334 -38.33 -18.19 -10.00
CA SER A 334 -39.02 -19.15 -10.86
C SER A 334 -38.23 -20.45 -10.96
N LEU A 335 -38.95 -21.55 -10.70
CA LEU A 335 -38.63 -22.96 -10.99
C LEU A 335 -38.01 -23.79 -9.84
N ILE A 336 -38.90 -24.31 -8.98
CA ILE A 336 -38.75 -25.62 -8.34
C ILE A 336 -39.83 -26.55 -8.90
N SER A 337 -39.43 -27.81 -9.12
CA SER A 337 -40.23 -29.04 -9.34
C SER A 337 -40.35 -29.49 -10.79
N VAL A 338 -39.72 -30.61 -11.19
CA VAL A 338 -40.39 -31.90 -11.44
C VAL A 338 -39.37 -33.07 -11.35
N PHE A 339 -39.84 -34.19 -10.78
CA PHE A 339 -39.39 -35.59 -10.86
C PHE A 339 -38.54 -36.20 -9.74
N VAL A 340 -39.27 -36.81 -8.80
CA VAL A 340 -38.92 -38.04 -8.07
C VAL A 340 -39.37 -39.24 -8.91
N ALA A 341 -38.54 -40.28 -9.03
CA ALA A 341 -38.87 -41.72 -8.83
C ALA A 341 -37.96 -42.65 -9.66
N LEU A 342 -37.07 -43.40 -9.00
CA LEU A 342 -37.12 -44.86 -8.85
C LEU A 342 -35.81 -45.43 -8.30
N ASP A 343 -36.00 -46.44 -7.45
CA ASP A 343 -35.07 -47.32 -6.75
C ASP A 343 -33.70 -47.57 -7.40
N LEU A 344 -32.67 -47.63 -6.54
CA LEU A 344 -31.96 -48.89 -6.29
C LEU A 344 -31.10 -48.76 -5.02
N ILE A 345 -31.54 -49.48 -3.99
CA ILE A 345 -30.90 -49.69 -2.70
C ILE A 345 -29.61 -50.53 -2.94
N GLY A 346 -28.56 -49.84 -3.36
CA GLY A 346 -27.20 -50.38 -3.52
C GLY A 346 -26.12 -49.33 -3.29
N GLN A 347 -26.49 -48.04 -3.30
CA GLN A 347 -25.56 -46.92 -3.09
C GLN A 347 -25.54 -46.39 -1.65
N PHE A 348 -26.47 -46.80 -0.78
CA PHE A 348 -26.60 -46.25 0.57
C PHE A 348 -25.39 -46.57 1.49
N VAL A 349 -24.72 -47.70 1.29
CA VAL A 349 -23.55 -48.10 2.13
C VAL A 349 -22.25 -47.41 1.71
N ARG A 350 -22.15 -46.94 0.44
CA ARG A 350 -21.01 -46.10 -0.01
C ARG A 350 -21.19 -44.63 0.38
N TRP A 351 -22.44 -44.16 0.49
CA TRP A 351 -22.76 -42.80 0.91
C TRP A 351 -22.54 -42.54 2.41
N VAL A 352 -22.76 -43.51 3.31
CA VAL A 352 -22.53 -43.30 4.75
C VAL A 352 -21.04 -43.15 5.09
N LYS A 353 -20.13 -43.78 4.35
CA LYS A 353 -18.67 -43.54 4.50
C LYS A 353 -18.22 -42.22 3.88
N PHE A 354 -18.90 -41.75 2.83
CA PHE A 354 -18.65 -40.45 2.22
C PHE A 354 -19.18 -39.30 3.09
N ILE A 355 -20.32 -39.46 3.77
CA ILE A 355 -20.92 -38.44 4.65
C ILE A 355 -20.10 -38.24 5.93
N ILE A 356 -19.49 -39.30 6.50
CA ILE A 356 -18.60 -39.15 7.67
C ILE A 356 -17.25 -38.53 7.27
N ALA A 357 -16.74 -38.82 6.07
CA ALA A 357 -15.54 -38.15 5.55
C ALA A 357 -15.79 -36.68 5.15
N PHE A 358 -16.98 -36.37 4.64
CA PHE A 358 -17.39 -34.99 4.35
C PHE A 358 -17.65 -34.18 5.62
N ALA A 359 -18.20 -34.78 6.69
CA ALA A 359 -18.44 -34.09 7.96
C ALA A 359 -17.15 -33.74 8.72
N TYR A 360 -16.05 -34.48 8.52
CA TYR A 360 -14.73 -34.09 9.04
C TYR A 360 -14.02 -33.08 8.12
N ALA A 361 -14.25 -33.13 6.81
CA ALA A 361 -13.70 -32.15 5.86
C ALA A 361 -14.42 -30.79 5.90
N SER A 362 -15.72 -30.76 6.20
CA SER A 362 -16.49 -29.51 6.32
C SER A 362 -16.32 -28.80 7.66
N ALA A 363 -15.90 -29.49 8.73
CA ALA A 363 -15.47 -28.84 9.97
C ALA A 363 -14.08 -28.19 9.84
N ALA A 364 -13.18 -28.75 9.02
CA ALA A 364 -11.88 -28.15 8.73
C ALA A 364 -11.95 -27.05 7.65
N ALA A 365 -12.96 -27.08 6.77
CA ALA A 365 -13.19 -26.05 5.76
C ALA A 365 -14.12 -24.90 6.23
N SER A 366 -14.81 -25.05 7.38
CA SER A 366 -15.57 -23.95 7.98
C SER A 366 -14.74 -22.99 8.83
N GLU A 367 -13.51 -23.36 9.20
CA GLU A 367 -12.55 -22.43 9.84
C GLU A 367 -11.77 -21.57 8.84
N SER A 368 -11.88 -21.82 7.53
CA SER A 368 -11.18 -21.06 6.47
C SER A 368 -12.10 -20.30 5.51
N ARG A 369 -13.41 -20.20 5.82
CA ARG A 369 -14.39 -19.44 5.03
C ARG A 369 -15.30 -18.53 5.86
N GLU A 370 -14.79 -17.97 6.97
CA GLU A 370 -15.23 -16.63 7.36
C GLU A 370 -14.75 -15.65 6.28
N SER A 371 -15.63 -15.43 5.30
CA SER A 371 -15.84 -14.17 4.59
C SER A 371 -14.72 -13.11 4.82
N CYS A 372 -14.01 -12.75 3.74
CA CYS A 372 -13.38 -11.43 3.60
C CYS A 372 -14.47 -10.32 3.54
N ASN A 373 -15.35 -10.27 4.53
CA ASN A 373 -15.72 -8.99 5.09
C ASN A 373 -14.43 -8.49 5.74
N ALA A 374 -13.89 -7.37 5.29
CA ALA A 374 -12.99 -6.61 6.16
C ALA A 374 -13.74 -6.50 7.49
N ARG A 375 -13.26 -7.17 8.55
CA ARG A 375 -13.88 -7.02 9.88
C ARG A 375 -13.79 -5.53 10.14
N ASN A 376 -14.94 -4.87 10.17
CA ASN A 376 -14.98 -3.50 10.59
C ASN A 376 -14.65 -3.51 12.08
N LEU A 377 -13.38 -3.30 12.41
CA LEU A 377 -12.90 -3.23 13.79
C LEU A 377 -13.51 -2.04 14.54
N GLY A 378 -14.25 -1.16 13.84
CA GLY A 378 -14.82 0.06 14.36
C GLY A 378 -13.75 1.09 14.70
N ILE A 379 -12.50 0.87 14.30
CA ILE A 379 -11.39 1.79 14.54
C ILE A 379 -11.39 2.80 13.40
N THR A 380 -11.65 4.06 13.73
CA THR A 380 -11.64 5.18 12.77
C THR A 380 -10.48 6.13 13.02
N LYS A 381 -9.79 5.99 14.16
CA LYS A 381 -8.68 6.85 14.57
C LYS A 381 -7.60 6.07 15.30
N ILE A 382 -6.34 6.39 14.99
CA ILE A 382 -5.17 5.94 15.74
C ILE A 382 -4.57 7.14 16.47
N ILE A 383 -4.25 6.97 17.76
CA ILE A 383 -3.36 7.86 18.52
C ILE A 383 -2.16 7.02 18.96
N ALA A 384 -0.96 7.37 18.50
CA ALA A 384 0.23 6.58 18.75
C ALA A 384 1.28 7.34 19.57
N PHE A 385 1.83 6.67 20.58
CA PHE A 385 2.91 7.15 21.44
C PHE A 385 4.08 6.20 21.34
N GLY A 386 5.30 6.73 21.33
CA GLY A 386 6.45 5.87 21.17
C GLY A 386 7.72 6.58 20.75
N ASP A 387 8.60 5.79 20.15
CA ASP A 387 9.91 6.21 19.68
C ASP A 387 10.04 6.18 18.15
N SER A 388 11.26 5.97 17.64
CA SER A 388 11.58 5.98 16.21
C SER A 388 10.81 4.93 15.40
N TYR A 389 10.37 3.83 16.01
CA TYR A 389 9.56 2.84 15.30
C TYR A 389 8.15 3.34 14.95
N SER A 390 7.70 4.36 15.67
CA SER A 390 6.37 4.96 15.55
C SER A 390 6.42 6.42 15.07
N ASP A 391 7.61 7.02 14.94
CA ASP A 391 7.75 8.41 14.55
C ASP A 391 7.32 8.59 13.08
N VAL A 392 6.36 9.48 12.87
CA VAL A 392 5.75 9.80 11.57
C VAL A 392 6.26 11.13 10.99
N GLY A 393 7.30 11.71 11.61
CA GLY A 393 7.96 12.92 11.17
C GLY A 393 8.10 14.01 12.24
N ASN A 394 7.90 13.72 13.52
CA ASN A 394 8.04 14.69 14.61
C ASN A 394 9.49 15.17 14.76
N ILE A 395 10.47 14.26 14.76
CA ILE A 395 11.89 14.68 14.72
C ILE A 395 12.21 15.40 13.41
N TRP A 396 11.59 14.99 12.31
CA TRP A 396 11.79 15.63 11.00
C TRP A 396 11.37 17.09 11.00
N LYS A 397 10.17 17.36 11.47
CA LYS A 397 9.68 18.73 11.66
C LYS A 397 10.54 19.51 12.67
N ALA A 398 10.87 18.92 13.81
CA ALA A 398 11.62 19.60 14.87
C ALA A 398 13.08 19.91 14.49
N SER A 399 13.69 19.09 13.63
CA SER A 399 15.05 19.28 13.11
C SER A 399 15.11 20.17 11.87
N ASN A 400 14.03 20.90 11.55
CA ASN A 400 13.91 21.69 10.32
C ASN A 400 14.18 20.86 9.06
N TYR A 401 13.55 19.69 8.99
CA TYR A 401 13.58 18.75 7.89
C TYR A 401 14.94 18.08 7.61
N THR A 402 15.87 18.11 8.57
CA THR A 402 17.23 17.58 8.38
C THR A 402 17.45 16.17 8.92
N GLN A 403 16.60 15.69 9.84
CA GLN A 403 16.76 14.41 10.53
C GLN A 403 15.43 13.65 10.69
N PRO A 404 15.39 12.32 10.57
CA PRO A 404 16.48 11.46 10.15
C PRO A 404 16.89 11.74 8.69
N ALA A 405 18.20 11.79 8.44
CA ALA A 405 18.75 12.16 7.13
C ALA A 405 18.45 11.10 6.06
N SER A 406 18.00 11.54 4.89
CA SER A 406 17.80 10.67 3.74
C SER A 406 19.00 10.75 2.78
N PRO A 407 19.48 9.62 2.22
CA PRO A 407 19.26 8.23 2.63
C PRO A 407 20.02 7.87 3.92
N PRO A 408 19.65 6.77 4.64
CA PRO A 408 18.76 5.68 4.23
C PRO A 408 17.29 5.89 4.60
N PHE A 409 16.98 6.96 5.33
CA PHE A 409 15.66 7.19 5.89
C PHE A 409 14.71 7.84 4.90
N TRP A 410 13.41 7.60 5.05
CA TRP A 410 12.38 8.01 4.09
C TRP A 410 11.38 8.96 4.75
N MET A 411 11.27 10.18 4.22
CA MET A 411 10.24 11.17 4.61
C MET A 411 10.07 11.28 6.14
N GLY A 412 11.19 11.43 6.85
CA GLY A 412 11.20 11.61 8.30
C GLY A 412 10.92 10.36 9.15
N ARG A 413 10.68 9.20 8.54
CA ARG A 413 10.59 7.92 9.24
C ARG A 413 11.99 7.36 9.47
N TYR A 414 12.20 6.74 10.62
CA TYR A 414 13.41 5.96 10.87
C TYR A 414 13.35 4.60 10.17
N SER A 415 13.03 4.58 8.89
CA SER A 415 13.08 3.42 8.01
C SER A 415 13.32 3.85 6.57
N ASN A 416 13.63 2.92 5.66
CA ASN A 416 13.75 3.19 4.21
C ASN A 416 12.40 3.30 3.49
N GLY A 417 11.32 3.50 4.22
CA GLY A 417 9.97 3.65 3.71
C GLY A 417 8.98 3.92 4.85
N ARG A 418 7.70 3.66 4.59
CA ARG A 418 6.62 3.73 5.57
C ARG A 418 6.92 2.89 6.82
N ASN A 419 6.57 3.44 7.98
CA ASN A 419 6.63 2.70 9.24
C ASN A 419 5.33 1.88 9.45
N TYR A 420 5.21 1.16 10.57
CA TYR A 420 4.07 0.25 10.78
C TYR A 420 2.76 1.02 11.00
N LEU A 421 2.81 2.23 11.55
CA LEU A 421 1.64 3.07 11.74
C LEU A 421 1.10 3.57 10.40
N ASP A 422 1.98 3.95 9.49
CA ASP A 422 1.60 4.33 8.13
C ASP A 422 0.82 3.18 7.46
N PHE A 423 1.33 1.94 7.53
CA PHE A 423 0.65 0.76 6.98
C PHE A 423 -0.65 0.42 7.71
N LEU A 424 -0.66 0.45 9.04
CA LEU A 424 -1.85 0.14 9.84
C LEU A 424 -2.96 1.17 9.60
N GLY A 425 -2.59 2.45 9.47
CA GLY A 425 -3.51 3.52 9.10
C GLY A 425 -4.20 3.23 7.77
N MET A 426 -3.42 2.86 6.75
CA MET A 426 -3.98 2.46 5.44
C MET A 426 -4.91 1.25 5.54
N MET A 427 -4.53 0.22 6.30
CA MET A 427 -5.33 -1.01 6.46
C MET A 427 -6.66 -0.74 7.16
N LEU A 428 -6.69 0.23 8.09
CA LEU A 428 -7.89 0.63 8.83
C LEU A 428 -8.66 1.79 8.17
N GLY A 429 -8.15 2.36 7.07
CA GLY A 429 -8.75 3.52 6.42
C GLY A 429 -8.69 4.80 7.26
N THR A 430 -7.67 4.96 8.09
CA THR A 430 -7.46 6.12 8.97
C THR A 430 -6.15 6.82 8.66
N ALA A 431 -6.16 8.16 8.74
CA ALA A 431 -4.96 8.96 8.50
C ALA A 431 -4.00 8.88 9.68
N VAL A 432 -2.70 8.87 9.39
CA VAL A 432 -1.63 8.96 10.38
C VAL A 432 -0.71 10.11 9.96
N SER A 433 -0.55 11.10 10.85
CA SER A 433 0.27 12.30 10.66
C SER A 433 0.83 12.75 12.01
N THR A 434 1.62 13.83 12.03
CA THR A 434 2.10 14.42 13.30
C THR A 434 0.98 15.00 14.19
N GLU A 435 -0.27 15.05 13.70
CA GLU A 435 -1.42 15.50 14.50
C GLU A 435 -1.97 14.40 15.43
N ASN A 436 -1.76 13.14 15.08
CA ASN A 436 -2.24 11.98 15.84
C ASN A 436 -1.14 10.95 16.16
N GLY A 437 0.04 11.06 15.53
CA GLY A 437 1.26 10.38 15.92
C GLY A 437 2.10 11.28 16.83
N PHE A 438 2.14 10.95 18.12
CA PHE A 438 2.88 11.66 19.16
C PHE A 438 4.28 11.09 19.40
N ALA A 439 4.68 10.04 18.68
CA ALA A 439 5.98 9.38 18.86
C ALA A 439 7.15 10.26 18.40
N TRP A 440 8.27 10.21 19.11
CA TRP A 440 9.50 10.96 18.79
C TRP A 440 10.70 10.02 18.72
N GLY A 441 11.46 10.06 17.62
CA GLY A 441 12.70 9.32 17.49
C GLY A 441 13.64 9.47 18.69
N GLY A 442 13.99 8.35 19.33
CA GLY A 442 14.84 8.29 20.51
C GLY A 442 14.12 8.45 21.86
N ALA A 443 12.79 8.54 21.88
CA ALA A 443 12.01 8.68 23.11
C ALA A 443 12.20 7.49 24.06
N THR A 444 12.29 7.78 25.35
CA THR A 444 12.24 6.79 26.44
C THR A 444 10.83 6.71 27.01
N THR A 445 10.62 5.83 27.99
CA THR A 445 9.34 5.76 28.72
C THR A 445 9.11 6.99 29.60
N ASN A 446 10.16 7.49 30.25
CA ASN A 446 10.10 8.64 31.16
C ASN A 446 11.49 9.28 31.36
N ASN A 447 11.63 10.55 30.98
CA ASN A 447 12.87 11.31 31.16
C ASN A 447 13.27 11.54 32.64
N ASP A 448 12.32 11.49 33.59
CA ASP A 448 12.65 11.59 35.03
C ASP A 448 13.38 10.34 35.54
N PHE A 449 13.27 9.22 34.81
CA PHE A 449 13.96 7.98 35.13
C PHE A 449 15.21 7.80 34.28
N ILE A 450 15.06 7.76 32.96
CA ILE A 450 16.17 7.67 32.00
C ILE A 450 15.96 8.76 30.95
N PRO A 451 16.70 9.88 31.04
CA PRO A 451 16.57 10.96 30.06
C PRO A 451 17.17 10.55 28.72
N ALA A 452 16.53 10.91 27.61
CA ALA A 452 17.11 10.83 26.28
C ALA A 452 17.43 12.23 25.76
N HIS A 453 18.67 12.45 25.33
CA HIS A 453 19.10 13.70 24.71
C HIS A 453 19.38 13.49 23.23
N SER A 454 18.94 14.42 22.39
CA SER A 454 19.23 14.43 20.96
C SER A 454 19.86 15.75 20.56
N THR A 455 20.97 15.68 19.83
CA THR A 455 21.62 16.85 19.24
C THR A 455 20.83 17.42 18.05
N PHE A 456 19.86 16.67 17.51
CA PHE A 456 19.06 17.09 16.36
C PHE A 456 17.98 18.10 16.71
N ILE A 457 17.54 18.11 17.97
CA ILE A 457 16.54 19.05 18.50
C ILE A 457 17.10 19.86 19.69
N ASP A 458 18.43 19.81 19.87
CA ASP A 458 19.20 20.48 20.92
C ASP A 458 18.57 20.39 22.33
N GLY A 459 18.21 19.17 22.75
CA GLY A 459 17.44 19.03 23.99
C GLY A 459 17.07 17.61 24.38
N LEU A 460 16.18 17.53 25.39
CA LEU A 460 15.53 16.27 25.78
C LEU A 460 14.53 15.87 24.69
N VAL A 461 14.62 14.62 24.24
CA VAL A 461 13.58 14.02 23.40
C VAL A 461 12.34 13.84 24.25
N PRO A 462 11.14 14.27 23.81
CA PRO A 462 9.90 14.02 24.54
C PRO A 462 9.69 12.51 24.78
N ALA A 463 9.82 12.08 26.05
CA ALA A 463 9.54 10.69 26.42
C ALA A 463 8.03 10.43 26.35
N VAL A 464 7.61 9.16 26.35
CA VAL A 464 6.17 8.81 26.25
C VAL A 464 5.33 9.48 27.34
N LYS A 465 5.88 9.68 28.55
CA LYS A 465 5.21 10.50 29.58
C LYS A 465 4.87 11.91 29.07
N GLN A 466 5.84 12.64 28.51
CA GLN A 466 5.64 13.99 27.96
C GLN A 466 4.75 13.99 26.72
N GLN A 467 4.81 12.94 25.89
CA GLN A 467 3.93 12.78 24.74
C GLN A 467 2.47 12.64 25.17
N VAL A 468 2.20 11.85 26.23
CA VAL A 468 0.86 11.74 26.84
C VAL A 468 0.42 13.06 27.46
N ASP A 469 1.30 13.75 28.20
CA ASP A 469 1.00 15.07 28.75
C ASP A 469 0.62 16.05 27.62
N SER A 470 1.39 16.08 26.52
CA SER A 470 1.09 16.91 25.34
C SER A 470 -0.23 16.57 24.67
N TYR A 471 -0.59 15.29 24.58
CA TYR A 471 -1.88 14.85 24.06
C TYR A 471 -3.04 15.33 24.94
N LEU A 472 -2.90 15.25 26.28
CA LEU A 472 -3.91 15.72 27.23
C LEU A 472 -4.08 17.24 27.21
N ASP A 473 -2.98 17.99 27.05
CA ASP A 473 -3.00 19.46 26.98
C ASP A 473 -3.78 19.98 25.76
N GLN A 474 -3.88 19.18 24.69
CA GLN A 474 -4.68 19.53 23.51
C GLN A 474 -6.20 19.47 23.76
N SER A 475 -6.65 19.04 24.94
CA SER A 475 -8.08 18.97 25.32
C SER A 475 -8.96 18.22 24.31
N ARG A 476 -8.39 17.22 23.64
CA ARG A 476 -9.05 16.44 22.60
C ARG A 476 -10.20 15.61 23.18
N GLN A 477 -11.26 15.46 22.39
CA GLN A 477 -12.40 14.60 22.71
C GLN A 477 -12.44 13.46 21.69
N ASP A 478 -11.43 12.61 21.73
CA ASP A 478 -11.34 11.43 20.86
C ASP A 478 -12.32 10.36 21.36
N ASP A 479 -13.15 9.81 20.47
CA ASP A 479 -14.18 8.84 20.82
C ASP A 479 -13.52 7.53 21.27
N PRO A 480 -13.67 7.13 22.55
CA PRO A 480 -13.00 5.95 23.07
C PRO A 480 -13.54 4.64 22.47
N ALA A 481 -14.73 4.65 21.86
CA ALA A 481 -15.29 3.48 21.19
C ALA A 481 -14.64 3.20 19.84
N THR A 482 -14.04 4.21 19.20
CA THR A 482 -13.50 4.12 17.82
C THR A 482 -12.04 4.55 17.70
N THR A 483 -11.43 5.02 18.79
CA THR A 483 -10.02 5.44 18.83
C THR A 483 -9.14 4.35 19.43
N LEU A 484 -8.12 3.93 18.67
CA LEU A 484 -7.08 3.02 19.11
C LEU A 484 -5.87 3.79 19.66
N PHE A 485 -5.46 3.49 20.89
CA PHE A 485 -4.28 4.04 21.54
C PHE A 485 -3.11 3.04 21.46
N ILE A 486 -2.04 3.41 20.76
CA ILE A 486 -0.88 2.54 20.55
C ILE A 486 0.30 3.05 21.39
N ILE A 487 0.97 2.15 22.11
CA ILE A 487 2.20 2.46 22.85
C ILE A 487 3.30 1.47 22.47
N MET A 488 4.35 1.96 21.81
CA MET A 488 5.54 1.17 21.47
C MET A 488 6.81 1.95 21.82
N VAL A 489 7.48 1.54 22.90
CA VAL A 489 8.69 2.20 23.44
C VAL A 489 9.44 1.24 24.37
N GLY A 490 10.70 1.54 24.67
CA GLY A 490 11.45 0.94 25.77
C GLY A 490 12.89 0.56 25.41
N TYR A 491 13.16 0.36 24.12
CA TYR A 491 14.50 0.07 23.62
C TYR A 491 15.48 1.20 24.00
N ASN A 492 15.08 2.46 23.81
CA ASN A 492 15.92 3.62 24.13
C ASN A 492 16.27 3.72 25.62
N ASP A 493 15.37 3.33 26.54
CA ASP A 493 15.66 3.32 27.97
C ASP A 493 16.85 2.41 28.27
N PHE A 494 16.80 1.19 27.75
CA PHE A 494 17.86 0.19 27.94
C PHE A 494 19.14 0.57 27.20
N TRP A 495 19.03 1.09 25.98
CA TRP A 495 20.19 1.56 25.22
C TRP A 495 20.92 2.68 25.96
N TRP A 496 20.22 3.71 26.45
CA TRP A 496 20.82 4.79 27.22
C TRP A 496 21.41 4.32 28.55
N PHE A 497 20.69 3.45 29.26
CA PHE A 497 21.16 2.89 30.52
C PHE A 497 22.48 2.14 30.35
N VAL A 498 22.58 1.29 29.33
CA VAL A 498 23.78 0.51 29.04
C VAL A 498 24.90 1.36 28.44
N LYS A 499 24.56 2.33 27.58
CA LYS A 499 25.54 3.26 26.98
C LYS A 499 26.30 4.08 28.02
N ARG A 500 25.64 4.47 29.12
CA ARG A 500 26.25 5.27 30.18
C ARG A 500 27.31 4.50 30.98
N LYS A 501 27.31 3.16 30.93
CA LYS A 501 28.28 2.29 31.63
C LYS A 501 28.37 2.52 33.15
N GLU A 502 27.31 3.07 33.74
CA GLU A 502 27.21 3.34 35.18
C GLU A 502 26.19 2.39 35.84
N TYR A 503 26.24 1.10 35.50
CA TYR A 503 25.31 0.12 36.03
C TYR A 503 26.01 -1.08 36.64
N SER A 504 25.41 -1.61 37.70
CA SER A 504 25.68 -2.97 38.19
C SER A 504 24.70 -3.94 37.53
N ILE A 505 25.16 -5.16 37.22
CA ILE A 505 24.29 -6.25 36.76
C ILE A 505 23.08 -6.44 37.69
N SER A 506 23.27 -6.23 39.00
CA SER A 506 22.18 -6.34 40.00
C SER A 506 21.06 -5.31 39.83
N ALA A 507 21.31 -4.21 39.11
CA ALA A 507 20.31 -3.17 38.87
C ALA A 507 19.40 -3.49 37.66
N LEU A 508 19.82 -4.35 36.73
CA LEU A 508 19.15 -4.57 35.44
C LEU A 508 17.68 -5.00 35.60
N THR A 509 17.38 -5.96 36.49
CA THR A 509 16.01 -6.39 36.79
C THR A 509 15.13 -5.24 37.30
N SER A 510 15.67 -4.34 38.14
CA SER A 510 14.91 -3.19 38.64
C SER A 510 14.63 -2.16 37.53
N VAL A 511 15.58 -1.97 36.61
CA VAL A 511 15.42 -1.09 35.45
C VAL A 511 14.37 -1.65 34.51
N ALA A 512 14.46 -2.92 34.12
CA ALA A 512 13.45 -3.58 33.28
C ALA A 512 12.04 -3.45 33.87
N ARG A 513 11.88 -3.70 35.18
CA ARG A 513 10.62 -3.51 35.89
C ARG A 513 10.11 -2.07 35.85
N GLN A 514 11.00 -1.10 36.02
CA GLN A 514 10.63 0.32 36.07
C GLN A 514 10.22 0.84 34.69
N VAL A 515 10.90 0.43 33.62
CA VAL A 515 10.54 0.76 32.23
C VAL A 515 9.14 0.22 31.90
N ALA A 516 8.87 -1.06 32.17
CA ALA A 516 7.52 -1.62 32.02
C ALA A 516 6.49 -0.86 32.89
N THR A 517 6.84 -0.54 34.14
CA THR A 517 5.96 0.24 35.03
C THR A 517 5.63 1.63 34.47
N ASN A 518 6.59 2.31 33.86
CA ASN A 518 6.38 3.63 33.25
C ASN A 518 5.42 3.54 32.04
N MET A 519 5.57 2.54 31.17
CA MET A 519 4.66 2.33 30.03
C MET A 519 3.21 2.18 30.48
N PHE A 520 2.95 1.30 31.45
CA PHE A 520 1.60 1.07 31.96
C PHE A 520 1.07 2.21 32.82
N ARG A 521 1.95 3.06 33.38
CA ARG A 521 1.52 4.33 34.01
C ARG A 521 1.01 5.30 32.96
N SER A 522 1.68 5.44 31.82
CA SER A 522 1.21 6.26 30.70
C SER A 522 -0.13 5.74 30.14
N ALA A 523 -0.27 4.43 29.97
CA ALA A 523 -1.54 3.82 29.59
C ALA A 523 -2.67 4.11 30.61
N ALA A 524 -2.37 4.01 31.91
CA ALA A 524 -3.32 4.33 32.98
C ALA A 524 -3.72 5.82 33.00
N THR A 525 -2.78 6.71 32.69
CA THR A 525 -3.05 8.14 32.53
C THR A 525 -3.99 8.39 31.35
N LEU A 526 -3.75 7.79 30.18
CA LEU A 526 -4.65 7.88 29.03
C LEU A 526 -6.04 7.33 29.35
N TYR A 527 -6.12 6.18 30.01
CA TYR A 527 -7.40 5.58 30.42
C TYR A 527 -8.19 6.52 31.36
N SER A 528 -7.53 7.08 32.37
CA SER A 528 -8.18 7.85 33.44
C SER A 528 -8.47 9.30 33.08
N GLN A 529 -7.62 9.92 32.25
CA GLN A 529 -7.72 11.36 31.94
C GLN A 529 -8.24 11.63 30.54
N ALA A 530 -7.99 10.75 29.57
CA ALA A 530 -8.49 10.88 28.20
C ALA A 530 -9.70 9.98 27.89
N GLY A 531 -10.09 9.12 28.83
CA GLY A 531 -11.16 8.15 28.61
C GLY A 531 -10.78 7.03 27.65
N ALA A 532 -9.49 6.83 27.33
CA ALA A 532 -9.05 5.80 26.39
C ALA A 532 -9.57 4.40 26.79
N ARG A 533 -10.08 3.64 25.83
CA ARG A 533 -10.64 2.29 26.05
C ARG A 533 -10.10 1.21 25.14
N ARG A 534 -9.44 1.53 24.03
CA ARG A 534 -8.81 0.52 23.16
C ARG A 534 -7.31 0.73 23.14
N PHE A 535 -6.55 -0.27 23.58
CA PHE A 535 -5.10 -0.19 23.71
C PHE A 535 -4.43 -1.31 22.92
N LEU A 536 -3.43 -0.94 22.12
CA LEU A 536 -2.46 -1.86 21.54
C LEU A 536 -1.08 -1.53 22.13
N ILE A 537 -0.58 -2.36 23.03
CA ILE A 537 0.65 -2.07 23.78
C ILE A 537 1.72 -3.08 23.36
N ALA A 538 2.85 -2.59 22.85
CA ALA A 538 3.95 -3.41 22.36
C ALA A 538 4.93 -3.80 23.46
N ASN A 539 5.42 -5.04 23.39
CA ASN A 539 6.69 -5.38 24.02
C ASN A 539 7.87 -4.84 23.18
N ILE A 540 9.10 -5.23 23.50
CA ILE A 540 10.28 -4.82 22.74
C ILE A 540 10.89 -6.02 22.02
N VAL A 541 11.47 -5.77 20.85
CA VAL A 541 12.34 -6.74 20.20
C VAL A 541 13.56 -7.00 21.09
N ASP A 542 13.95 -8.26 21.26
CA ASP A 542 15.17 -8.63 21.98
C ASP A 542 16.35 -7.80 21.46
N MET A 543 16.97 -7.06 22.37
CA MET A 543 18.08 -6.18 22.04
C MET A 543 19.28 -6.93 21.45
N LEU A 544 19.39 -8.25 21.70
CA LEU A 544 20.43 -9.10 21.10
C LEU A 544 20.21 -9.36 19.60
N LEU A 545 19.00 -9.16 19.07
CA LEU A 545 18.71 -9.32 17.64
C LEU A 545 19.07 -8.07 16.82
N HIS A 546 19.27 -6.92 17.46
CA HIS A 546 19.61 -5.68 16.78
C HIS A 546 21.07 -5.71 16.30
N PRO A 547 21.40 -5.17 15.11
CA PRO A 547 22.78 -5.14 14.64
C PRO A 547 23.71 -4.37 15.59
N ASP A 548 23.20 -3.36 16.32
CA ASP A 548 23.98 -2.63 17.31
C ASP A 548 24.60 -3.52 18.39
N ALA A 549 24.02 -4.70 18.68
CA ALA A 549 24.52 -5.64 19.68
C ALA A 549 25.90 -6.19 19.31
N ALA A 550 26.22 -6.30 18.01
CA ALA A 550 27.53 -6.74 17.53
C ALA A 550 28.66 -5.75 17.88
N THR A 551 28.32 -4.48 18.11
CA THR A 551 29.28 -3.42 18.50
C THR A 551 29.53 -3.34 20.01
N LYS A 552 28.80 -4.13 20.82
CA LYS A 552 28.82 -4.06 22.28
C LYS A 552 29.85 -5.00 22.90
N THR A 553 30.36 -4.62 24.08
CA THR A 553 31.22 -5.52 24.87
C THR A 553 30.44 -6.74 25.36
N ALA A 554 31.13 -7.79 25.81
CA ALA A 554 30.47 -8.97 26.37
C ALA A 554 29.56 -8.63 27.56
N GLU A 555 29.98 -7.70 28.42
CA GLU A 555 29.19 -7.20 29.55
C GLU A 555 27.93 -6.45 29.08
N GLN A 556 28.05 -5.61 28.06
CA GLN A 556 26.91 -4.86 27.52
C GLN A 556 25.91 -5.79 26.82
N ARG A 557 26.38 -6.80 26.07
CA ARG A 557 25.50 -7.82 25.49
C ARG A 557 24.80 -8.65 26.57
N ALA A 558 25.51 -9.02 27.64
CA ALA A 558 24.89 -9.70 28.78
C ALA A 558 23.79 -8.82 29.42
N ALA A 559 24.03 -7.51 29.53
CA ALA A 559 23.03 -6.57 30.02
C ALA A 559 21.82 -6.47 29.09
N TYR A 560 22.02 -6.37 27.77
CA TYR A 560 20.93 -6.41 26.77
C TYR A 560 20.07 -7.66 26.89
N GLY A 561 20.68 -8.84 27.03
CA GLY A 561 19.94 -10.10 27.20
C GLY A 561 19.14 -10.15 28.51
N ILE A 562 19.72 -9.69 29.63
CA ILE A 562 19.01 -9.62 30.92
C ILE A 562 17.86 -8.62 30.86
N LEU A 563 18.09 -7.41 30.32
CA LEU A 563 17.07 -6.37 30.23
C LEU A 563 15.89 -6.82 29.37
N SER A 564 16.14 -7.39 28.19
CA SER A 564 15.08 -7.87 27.28
C SER A 564 14.26 -8.98 27.93
N LYS A 565 14.92 -9.98 28.53
CA LYS A 565 14.26 -11.11 29.18
C LYS A 565 13.43 -10.68 30.40
N GLU A 566 14.00 -9.88 31.29
CA GLU A 566 13.30 -9.42 32.50
C GLU A 566 12.17 -8.46 32.14
N PHE A 567 12.36 -7.62 31.11
CA PHE A 567 11.31 -6.72 30.63
C PHE A 567 10.11 -7.50 30.13
N GLU A 568 10.30 -8.54 29.31
CA GLU A 568 9.19 -9.37 28.80
C GLU A 568 8.35 -9.94 29.95
N ALA A 569 9.01 -10.52 30.96
CA ALA A 569 8.32 -11.07 32.13
C ALA A 569 7.53 -10.00 32.92
N PHE A 570 8.09 -8.81 33.12
CA PHE A 570 7.37 -7.72 33.77
C PHE A 570 6.28 -7.13 32.88
N PHE A 571 6.51 -7.04 31.58
CA PHE A 571 5.56 -6.53 30.61
C PHE A 571 4.29 -7.38 30.62
N ASP A 572 4.40 -8.70 30.47
CA ASP A 572 3.25 -9.61 30.48
C ASP A 572 2.47 -9.54 31.79
N ALA A 573 3.19 -9.53 32.93
CA ALA A 573 2.55 -9.41 34.23
C ALA A 573 1.82 -8.06 34.41
N LYS A 574 2.37 -6.98 33.85
CA LYS A 574 1.72 -5.65 33.90
C LYS A 574 0.56 -5.54 32.92
N LEU A 575 0.65 -6.13 31.73
CA LEU A 575 -0.43 -6.18 30.75
C LEU A 575 -1.64 -6.93 31.31
N ALA A 576 -1.42 -8.13 31.86
CA ALA A 576 -2.47 -8.91 32.51
C ALA A 576 -3.09 -8.15 33.70
N LYS A 577 -2.25 -7.47 34.50
CA LYS A 577 -2.75 -6.62 35.59
C LYS A 577 -3.55 -5.43 35.08
N PHE A 578 -3.12 -4.79 33.99
CA PHE A 578 -3.79 -3.64 33.41
C PHE A 578 -5.16 -4.04 32.86
N ALA A 579 -5.24 -5.10 32.05
CA ALA A 579 -6.49 -5.64 31.52
C ALA A 579 -7.48 -6.06 32.62
N THR A 580 -7.00 -6.64 33.72
CA THR A 580 -7.86 -6.99 34.88
C THR A 580 -8.28 -5.80 35.73
N THR A 581 -7.45 -4.74 35.80
CA THR A 581 -7.77 -3.51 36.56
C THR A 581 -8.76 -2.64 35.80
N TYR A 582 -8.67 -2.60 34.47
CA TYR A 582 -9.48 -1.78 33.57
C TYR A 582 -10.34 -2.68 32.68
N ALA A 583 -11.27 -3.41 33.31
CA ALA A 583 -12.04 -4.47 32.66
C ALA A 583 -13.03 -3.98 31.58
N ASP A 584 -13.29 -2.67 31.50
CA ASP A 584 -14.06 -2.01 30.45
C ASP A 584 -13.19 -1.50 29.28
N ALA A 585 -11.86 -1.67 29.35
CA ALA A 585 -10.95 -1.40 28.25
C ALA A 585 -10.62 -2.69 27.49
N ASP A 586 -10.57 -2.58 26.17
CA ASP A 586 -9.98 -3.56 25.26
C ASP A 586 -8.46 -3.36 25.22
N VAL A 587 -7.70 -4.38 25.63
CA VAL A 587 -6.25 -4.29 25.83
C VAL A 587 -5.57 -5.45 25.12
N THR A 588 -4.92 -5.14 24.01
CA THR A 588 -4.28 -6.11 23.12
C THR A 588 -2.75 -6.08 23.30
N LYS A 589 -2.14 -7.26 23.46
CA LYS A 589 -0.68 -7.41 23.39
C LYS A 589 -0.24 -7.24 21.93
N PHE A 590 0.72 -6.35 21.70
CA PHE A 590 1.40 -6.25 20.41
C PHE A 590 2.78 -6.92 20.51
N ASP A 591 2.82 -8.24 20.28
CA ASP A 591 4.01 -9.08 20.51
C ASP A 591 5.01 -9.00 19.36
N VAL A 592 5.68 -7.85 19.25
CA VAL A 592 6.72 -7.62 18.23
C VAL A 592 7.94 -8.52 18.46
N ASN A 593 8.24 -8.91 19.70
CA ASN A 593 9.37 -9.80 19.98
C ASN A 593 9.21 -11.17 19.32
N SER A 594 8.04 -11.80 19.49
CA SER A 594 7.77 -13.12 18.91
C SER A 594 7.86 -13.11 17.38
N LEU A 595 7.38 -12.03 16.72
CA LEU A 595 7.53 -11.85 15.28
C LEU A 595 9.00 -11.80 14.86
N PHE A 596 9.86 -11.06 15.58
CA PHE A 596 11.28 -10.99 15.25
C PHE A 596 12.02 -12.31 15.50
N VAL A 597 11.65 -13.06 16.54
CA VAL A 597 12.18 -14.42 16.76
C VAL A 597 11.77 -15.34 15.62
N GLU A 598 10.52 -15.28 15.15
CA GLU A 598 10.04 -16.09 14.03
C GLU A 598 10.76 -15.75 12.72
N ILE A 599 10.90 -14.46 12.42
CA ILE A 599 11.63 -13.97 11.25
C ILE A 599 13.10 -14.43 11.30
N THR A 600 13.78 -14.28 12.42
CA THR A 600 15.21 -14.63 12.52
C THR A 600 15.44 -16.14 12.51
N THR A 601 14.46 -16.94 12.94
CA THR A 601 14.50 -18.40 12.88
C THR A 601 14.25 -18.93 11.47
N SER A 602 13.35 -18.29 10.72
CA SER A 602 12.91 -18.73 9.39
C SER A 602 12.92 -17.60 8.35
N PRO A 603 14.07 -16.93 8.11
CA PRO A 603 14.13 -15.65 7.38
C PRO A 603 13.59 -15.74 5.95
N SER A 604 13.86 -16.84 5.24
CA SER A 604 13.39 -17.05 3.86
C SER A 604 11.87 -17.15 3.75
N CYS A 605 11.17 -17.70 4.76
CA CYS A 605 9.71 -17.77 4.79
C CYS A 605 9.06 -16.38 4.80
N PHE A 606 9.78 -15.37 5.25
CA PHE A 606 9.32 -13.98 5.32
C PHE A 606 9.86 -13.11 4.20
N GLY A 607 10.76 -13.65 3.38
CA GLY A 607 11.42 -12.94 2.27
C GLY A 607 12.70 -12.19 2.65
N TYR A 608 13.32 -12.52 3.78
CA TYR A 608 14.60 -11.93 4.21
C TYR A 608 15.79 -12.80 3.80
N ASP A 609 16.83 -12.17 3.29
CA ASP A 609 18.15 -12.76 3.03
C ASP A 609 19.21 -12.30 4.05
N ASN A 610 19.00 -11.15 4.69
CA ASN A 610 19.83 -10.63 5.75
C ASN A 610 18.99 -10.18 6.96
N VAL A 611 19.06 -10.97 8.04
CA VAL A 611 18.39 -10.67 9.31
C VAL A 611 19.35 -10.24 10.43
N VAL A 612 20.64 -10.07 10.13
CA VAL A 612 21.69 -9.88 11.15
C VAL A 612 22.36 -8.52 11.03
N ALA A 613 22.75 -8.11 9.83
CA ALA A 613 23.51 -6.89 9.61
C ALA A 613 22.61 -5.72 9.19
N ALA A 614 22.96 -4.52 9.64
CA ALA A 614 22.41 -3.28 9.11
C ALA A 614 22.61 -3.19 7.60
N CYS A 615 21.58 -2.81 6.86
CA CYS A 615 21.67 -2.62 5.42
C CYS A 615 22.43 -1.35 5.04
N ALA A 616 22.23 -0.26 5.77
CA ALA A 616 22.85 1.02 5.52
C ALA A 616 24.24 1.12 6.16
N ASN A 617 25.17 1.73 5.43
CA ASN A 617 26.44 2.23 5.94
C ASN A 617 26.58 3.69 5.54
N GLY A 618 26.24 4.59 6.46
CA GLY A 618 26.03 6.00 6.13
C GLY A 618 24.88 6.15 5.15
N THR A 619 25.13 6.85 4.03
CA THR A 619 24.15 7.07 2.96
C THR A 619 24.04 5.90 1.96
N ARG A 620 24.93 4.90 2.05
CA ARG A 620 24.96 3.77 1.13
C ARG A 620 24.13 2.61 1.65
N LEU A 621 23.16 2.16 0.87
CA LEU A 621 22.37 0.95 1.15
C LEU A 621 23.09 -0.33 0.67
N CYS A 622 22.74 -1.45 1.30
CA CYS A 622 23.14 -2.79 0.89
C CYS A 622 22.52 -3.16 -0.47
N GLU A 623 23.01 -4.24 -1.09
CA GLU A 623 22.57 -4.64 -2.43
C GLU A 623 21.07 -4.97 -2.51
N ASN A 624 20.52 -5.56 -1.44
CA ASN A 624 19.10 -5.87 -1.33
C ASN A 624 18.46 -5.28 -0.05
N PRO A 625 18.05 -3.99 -0.06
CA PRO A 625 17.38 -3.38 1.09
C PRO A 625 15.99 -3.95 1.38
N TYR A 626 15.41 -4.68 0.41
CA TYR A 626 14.10 -5.33 0.53
C TYR A 626 14.16 -6.70 1.17
N GLY A 627 15.33 -7.36 1.21
CA GLY A 627 15.55 -8.60 1.96
C GLY A 627 16.20 -8.36 3.33
N ALA A 628 16.46 -7.10 3.69
CA ALA A 628 17.07 -6.74 4.95
C ALA A 628 16.02 -6.54 6.05
N LEU A 629 16.19 -7.23 7.18
CA LEU A 629 15.40 -6.99 8.39
C LEU A 629 15.66 -5.59 8.95
N TRP A 630 16.93 -5.16 8.94
CA TRP A 630 17.44 -3.96 9.58
C TRP A 630 17.93 -2.95 8.53
N ILE A 631 17.47 -1.70 8.62
CA ILE A 631 17.96 -0.64 7.74
C ILE A 631 19.25 -0.01 8.26
N ASP A 632 19.37 0.21 9.56
CA ASP A 632 20.60 0.65 10.22
C ASP A 632 20.85 -0.23 11.47
N GLU A 633 21.68 0.23 12.41
CA GLU A 633 22.00 -0.56 13.60
C GLU A 633 20.83 -0.74 14.58
N TRP A 634 19.77 0.06 14.45
CA TRP A 634 18.67 0.13 15.43
C TRP A 634 17.30 -0.13 14.80
N HIS A 635 17.09 0.31 13.57
CA HIS A 635 15.79 0.44 12.95
C HIS A 635 15.58 -0.65 11.91
N PHE A 636 14.36 -1.16 11.85
CA PHE A 636 13.99 -2.18 10.88
C PHE A 636 13.47 -1.59 9.57
N SER A 637 13.58 -2.36 8.49
CA SER A 637 13.21 -1.92 7.14
C SER A 637 11.71 -1.73 6.99
N THR A 638 11.29 -1.03 5.94
CA THR A 638 9.86 -0.81 5.66
C THR A 638 9.12 -2.12 5.40
N GLN A 639 9.80 -3.14 4.85
CA GLN A 639 9.22 -4.47 4.70
C GLN A 639 8.90 -5.10 6.06
N THR A 640 9.81 -4.96 7.03
CA THR A 640 9.59 -5.38 8.41
C THR A 640 8.48 -4.58 9.08
N HIS A 641 8.44 -3.26 8.88
CA HIS A 641 7.34 -2.43 9.36
C HIS A 641 5.98 -2.88 8.83
N LYS A 642 5.90 -3.33 7.56
CA LYS A 642 4.67 -3.91 7.03
C LYS A 642 4.28 -5.20 7.76
N ARG A 643 5.24 -6.08 8.08
CA ARG A 643 4.96 -7.31 8.87
C ARG A 643 4.50 -6.98 10.29
N VAL A 644 5.08 -5.95 10.89
CA VAL A 644 4.67 -5.42 12.19
C VAL A 644 3.25 -4.85 12.12
N ALA A 645 2.86 -4.19 11.03
CA ALA A 645 1.48 -3.76 10.81
C ALA A 645 0.50 -4.93 10.57
N ASP A 646 0.90 -5.94 9.80
CA ASP A 646 0.12 -7.17 9.60
C ASP A 646 -0.15 -7.86 10.96
N LEU A 647 0.87 -7.92 11.84
CA LEU A 647 0.74 -8.42 13.22
C LEU A 647 -0.23 -7.57 14.06
N ALA A 648 -0.13 -6.23 13.98
CA ALA A 648 -1.05 -5.34 14.70
C ALA A 648 -2.50 -5.58 14.29
N LEU A 649 -2.78 -5.66 12.99
CA LEU A 649 -4.12 -5.90 12.47
C LEU A 649 -4.67 -7.27 12.90
N ALA A 650 -3.83 -8.30 12.86
CA ALA A 650 -4.19 -9.65 13.33
C ALA A 650 -4.52 -9.66 14.83
N ALA A 651 -3.71 -9.00 15.65
CA ALA A 651 -3.91 -8.93 17.10
C ALA A 651 -5.17 -8.15 17.49
N LEU A 652 -5.54 -7.11 16.72
CA LEU A 652 -6.78 -6.35 16.94
C LEU A 652 -8.03 -7.10 16.47
N SER A 653 -7.86 -8.15 15.67
CA SER A 653 -8.95 -8.95 15.12
C SER A 653 -9.25 -10.21 15.92
N SER A 654 -8.38 -10.59 16.86
CA SER A 654 -8.50 -11.75 17.75
C SER A 654 -9.23 -11.41 19.04
#